data_AF-A0A7Y7TX14-F1
#
_entry.id   AF-A0A7Y7TX14-F1
#
_cell.length_a   1.000
_cell.length_b   1.000
_cell.length_c   1.000
_cell.angle_alpha   90.00
_cell.angle_beta   90.00
_cell.angle_gamma   90.00
#
_symmetry.space_group_name_H-M   'P 1'
#
loop_
_entity.id
_entity.type
_entity.pdbx_description
1 polymer ?
#
loop_
_entity_poly.entity_id
_entity_poly.type
_entity_poly.pdbx_seq_one_letter_code
_entity_poly.pdbx_strand_id
1 'polypeptide(L)'
;MYKFIIFILLNLFSLILNAQSKDIDLLYLIESFSKTSAVTGREDEASQFVQSLFKEGTFKKDRLGNLVLTIGNGNPRRLFAAPLDEPGYVISSMLDNGYLRITPVGYGHRGNMYHQFLQGNGIKINTDKGSVFGVAAVPSIHFEGLRMTPENSKSVYQWQETFIDMGLNSAKEVTEKGIQSLDPVTINKKPQIINEEYIAAPSVKSKSAVIALAVVVKTLMQTKFTGTVVVAFTTLELINGKGLEDVVSKYGPFDQVVRFNRFLTSEIKENPEILVDKKLPLTSINQNVISPVLPFRHIATLSPDWDIAKVYGIGLPSNYSFTPVEIVHITAVEMLIQTWLRSIEDKTWAAISITKPASIPNTTTFETYEEENALVEKLVGRYGVSGSEKPVREFILSQLPSWAKPIADAKGNIILTFGKGKQHIAFVAHMDEVGYVVDTIRNDGKLILKQRGNFFNSVWEAHEAIVHAKNKKIPALFEPRSNYMTAISRNNGILAPIVFAGFTSRQQALDAGILEGETTVTMQKQMIRLSENKATAGSFDDRVGCVSLLLALKNIKPDELPFTITFMWSVEEEIGLAGATFAAKNLQNVSIVYPIDTYVSSDDPIEPKIYANCPLGNGAVIRVLESINFVSKENLKYVQSLAAKNNIKLQYGMTAGGTDGQAFLKYDIPSVPLSWPGRYSHTPIEIMDFSDMNNLVLLIRAIIFDKEKTY
;
A
#
# COMPACT_ATOMS: atom_id res chain seq x y z
N MET A 1 -14.80 -57.41 -2.15
CA MET A 1 -13.83 -56.46 -2.73
C MET A 1 -14.37 -55.03 -2.85
N TYR A 2 -15.61 -54.82 -3.32
CA TYR A 2 -16.21 -53.47 -3.45
C TYR A 2 -16.44 -52.68 -2.15
N LYS A 3 -16.74 -53.34 -1.01
CA LYS A 3 -16.90 -52.66 0.29
C LYS A 3 -15.58 -52.19 0.94
N PHE A 4 -14.44 -52.75 0.53
CA PHE A 4 -13.12 -52.39 1.07
C PHE A 4 -12.51 -51.17 0.34
N ILE A 5 -12.85 -50.99 -0.93
CA ILE A 5 -12.39 -49.87 -1.77
C ILE A 5 -13.11 -48.56 -1.39
N ILE A 6 -14.41 -48.63 -1.01
CA ILE A 6 -15.18 -47.46 -0.56
C ILE A 6 -14.70 -46.94 0.81
N PHE A 7 -14.23 -47.82 1.70
CA PHE A 7 -13.73 -47.42 3.02
C PHE A 7 -12.33 -46.76 2.96
N ILE A 8 -11.51 -47.13 1.97
CA ILE A 8 -10.19 -46.52 1.72
C ILE A 8 -10.35 -45.16 1.02
N LEU A 9 -11.30 -45.02 0.08
CA LEU A 9 -11.58 -43.74 -0.59
C LEU A 9 -12.22 -42.70 0.36
N LEU A 10 -13.09 -43.10 1.28
CA LEU A 10 -13.66 -42.19 2.29
C LEU A 10 -12.63 -41.71 3.32
N ASN A 11 -11.66 -42.55 3.71
CA ASN A 11 -10.58 -42.14 4.61
C ASN A 11 -9.55 -41.23 3.92
N LEU A 12 -9.24 -41.47 2.64
CA LEU A 12 -8.39 -40.57 1.84
C LEU A 12 -9.05 -39.22 1.59
N PHE A 13 -10.38 -39.16 1.38
CA PHE A 13 -11.10 -37.89 1.22
C PHE A 13 -11.15 -37.07 2.53
N SER A 14 -11.29 -37.73 3.69
CA SER A 14 -11.26 -37.05 5.00
C SER A 14 -9.85 -36.65 5.48
N LEU A 15 -8.79 -37.26 4.94
CA LEU A 15 -7.40 -36.87 5.20
C LEU A 15 -6.97 -35.67 4.33
N ILE A 16 -7.51 -35.53 3.11
CA ILE A 16 -7.22 -34.41 2.22
C ILE A 16 -7.95 -33.12 2.68
N LEU A 17 -9.17 -33.24 3.22
CA LEU A 17 -9.91 -32.09 3.78
C LEU A 17 -9.39 -31.58 5.14
N ASN A 18 -8.66 -32.41 5.91
CA ASN A 18 -8.08 -32.01 7.21
C ASN A 18 -6.66 -31.44 7.14
N ALA A 19 -5.95 -31.62 6.03
CA ALA A 19 -4.64 -31.01 5.82
C ALA A 19 -4.79 -29.55 5.34
N GLN A 20 -5.67 -29.29 4.37
CA GLN A 20 -5.89 -27.94 3.82
C GLN A 20 -6.44 -26.93 4.83
N SER A 21 -7.19 -27.35 5.85
CA SER A 21 -7.78 -26.41 6.83
C SER A 21 -6.80 -25.92 7.90
N LYS A 22 -5.69 -26.64 8.15
CA LYS A 22 -4.73 -26.25 9.21
C LYS A 22 -3.73 -25.18 8.75
N ASP A 23 -3.35 -25.18 7.49
CA ASP A 23 -2.31 -24.29 6.97
C ASP A 23 -2.87 -22.87 6.73
N ILE A 24 -4.15 -22.79 6.36
CA ILE A 24 -4.90 -21.52 6.17
C ILE A 24 -4.98 -20.72 7.49
N ASP A 25 -5.17 -21.38 8.63
CA ASP A 25 -5.20 -20.72 9.95
C ASP A 25 -3.86 -20.05 10.28
N LEU A 26 -2.74 -20.71 9.99
CA LEU A 26 -1.40 -20.20 10.28
C LEU A 26 -1.06 -18.99 9.41
N LEU A 27 -1.32 -19.06 8.10
CA LEU A 27 -1.12 -17.93 7.18
C LEU A 27 -1.92 -16.70 7.62
N TYR A 28 -3.20 -16.89 7.93
CA TYR A 28 -4.08 -15.79 8.33
C TYR A 28 -3.68 -15.17 9.68
N LEU A 29 -3.16 -15.98 10.60
CA LEU A 29 -2.63 -15.50 11.87
C LEU A 29 -1.36 -14.67 11.67
N ILE A 30 -0.44 -15.10 10.80
CA ILE A 30 0.76 -14.35 10.42
C ILE A 30 0.36 -13.04 9.71
N GLU A 31 -0.59 -13.09 8.78
CA GLU A 31 -1.11 -11.91 8.08
C GLU A 31 -1.65 -10.89 9.09
N SER A 32 -2.45 -11.35 10.04
CA SER A 32 -3.04 -10.50 11.08
C SER A 32 -1.98 -9.88 11.99
N PHE A 33 -1.01 -10.67 12.45
CA PHE A 33 0.08 -10.17 13.28
C PHE A 33 1.00 -9.21 12.52
N SER A 34 1.18 -9.43 11.22
CA SER A 34 2.02 -8.58 10.37
C SER A 34 1.45 -7.17 10.17
N LYS A 35 0.18 -6.92 10.51
CA LYS A 35 -0.43 -5.58 10.54
C LYS A 35 -0.09 -4.78 11.81
N THR A 36 0.42 -5.44 12.86
CA THR A 36 0.83 -4.77 14.10
C THR A 36 2.08 -3.93 13.86
N SER A 37 2.15 -2.76 14.50
CA SER A 37 3.40 -2.03 14.67
C SER A 37 4.18 -2.63 15.85
N ALA A 38 5.48 -2.75 15.67
CA ALA A 38 6.39 -3.23 16.71
C ALA A 38 7.73 -2.51 16.63
N VAL A 39 7.74 -1.22 16.30
CA VAL A 39 8.98 -0.45 16.26
C VAL A 39 9.73 -0.66 17.57
N THR A 40 11.02 -0.98 17.49
CA THR A 40 11.82 -1.30 18.67
C THR A 40 11.73 -0.21 19.75
N GLY A 41 11.40 -0.61 20.99
CA GLY A 41 11.05 0.28 22.11
C GLY A 41 9.58 0.72 22.18
N ARG A 42 8.73 0.27 21.27
CA ARG A 42 7.28 0.51 21.17
C ARG A 42 6.53 -0.76 20.74
N GLU A 43 6.86 -1.89 21.35
CA GLU A 43 6.35 -3.22 20.99
C GLU A 43 4.97 -3.56 21.59
N ASP A 44 4.26 -2.60 22.20
CA ASP A 44 3.03 -2.88 22.96
C ASP A 44 1.90 -3.47 22.11
N GLU A 45 1.67 -2.97 20.89
CA GLU A 45 0.64 -3.51 19.98
C GLU A 45 0.92 -4.99 19.64
N ALA A 46 2.18 -5.33 19.34
CA ALA A 46 2.60 -6.70 19.08
C ALA A 46 2.53 -7.60 20.33
N SER A 47 2.93 -7.08 21.49
CA SER A 47 2.85 -7.76 22.78
C SER A 47 1.40 -8.09 23.15
N GLN A 48 0.48 -7.13 23.00
CA GLN A 48 -0.95 -7.31 23.24
C GLN A 48 -1.54 -8.34 22.27
N PHE A 49 -1.15 -8.31 20.99
CA PHE A 49 -1.57 -9.32 20.03
C PHE A 49 -1.18 -10.72 20.49
N VAL A 50 0.08 -10.94 20.86
CA VAL A 50 0.55 -12.26 21.34
C VAL A 50 -0.20 -12.70 22.60
N GLN A 51 -0.39 -11.81 23.57
CA GLN A 51 -1.15 -12.12 24.78
C GLN A 51 -2.60 -12.54 24.49
N SER A 52 -3.25 -11.88 23.51
CA SER A 52 -4.64 -12.19 23.12
C SER A 52 -4.84 -13.60 22.54
N LEU A 53 -3.75 -14.27 22.15
CA LEU A 53 -3.78 -15.66 21.68
C LEU A 53 -3.95 -16.68 22.81
N PHE A 54 -3.84 -16.25 24.07
CA PHE A 54 -3.82 -17.11 25.25
C PHE A 54 -4.78 -16.61 26.32
N LYS A 55 -5.01 -17.44 27.35
CA LYS A 55 -5.78 -17.00 28.53
C LYS A 55 -5.00 -15.89 29.24
N GLU A 56 -5.73 -14.91 29.78
CA GLU A 56 -5.14 -13.85 30.58
C GLU A 56 -4.27 -14.43 31.72
N GLY A 57 -3.11 -13.81 31.96
CA GLY A 57 -2.15 -14.27 32.96
C GLY A 57 -1.24 -15.43 32.51
N THR A 58 -1.35 -15.93 31.28
CA THR A 58 -0.47 -17.00 30.76
C THR A 58 1.01 -16.57 30.75
N PHE A 59 1.30 -15.34 30.30
CA PHE A 59 2.67 -14.82 30.28
C PHE A 59 2.91 -13.83 31.41
N LYS A 60 4.13 -13.86 31.95
CA LYS A 60 4.65 -12.78 32.79
C LYS A 60 5.26 -11.72 31.87
N LYS A 61 4.63 -10.54 31.79
CA LYS A 61 5.24 -9.35 31.18
C LYS A 61 6.24 -8.74 32.17
N ASP A 62 7.50 -8.63 31.79
CA ASP A 62 8.50 -7.97 32.64
C ASP A 62 8.54 -6.45 32.44
N ARG A 63 9.46 -5.77 33.15
CA ARG A 63 9.59 -4.30 33.11
C ARG A 63 10.14 -3.75 31.78
N LEU A 64 10.79 -4.59 30.97
CA LEU A 64 11.22 -4.23 29.61
C LEU A 64 10.15 -4.59 28.57
N GLY A 65 9.05 -5.22 28.99
CA GLY A 65 7.95 -5.61 28.13
C GLY A 65 8.09 -7.01 27.52
N ASN A 66 9.15 -7.77 27.85
CA ASN A 66 9.26 -9.15 27.38
C ASN A 66 8.10 -9.98 27.92
N LEU A 67 7.58 -10.90 27.11
CA LEU A 67 6.59 -11.89 27.55
C LEU A 67 7.30 -13.21 27.80
N VAL A 68 7.32 -13.64 29.06
CA VAL A 68 8.05 -14.85 29.47
C VAL A 68 7.10 -15.86 30.09
N LEU A 69 7.25 -17.13 29.70
CA LEU A 69 6.54 -18.27 30.26
C LEU A 69 7.52 -19.40 30.57
N THR A 70 7.38 -20.02 31.74
CA THR A 70 8.14 -21.22 32.12
C THR A 70 7.19 -22.42 32.18
N ILE A 71 7.51 -23.49 31.47
CA ILE A 71 6.71 -24.73 31.37
C ILE A 71 7.61 -25.92 31.75
N GLY A 72 7.05 -26.89 32.47
CA GLY A 72 7.79 -28.08 32.89
C GLY A 72 8.63 -27.85 34.14
N ASN A 73 9.49 -28.81 34.47
CA ASN A 73 10.37 -28.76 35.63
C ASN A 73 11.59 -29.68 35.44
N GLY A 74 12.66 -29.42 36.20
CA GLY A 74 13.90 -30.19 36.16
C GLY A 74 14.81 -29.86 34.97
N ASN A 75 15.79 -30.71 34.73
CA ASN A 75 16.80 -30.56 33.69
C ASN A 75 16.48 -31.40 32.44
N PRO A 76 16.95 -30.98 31.26
CA PRO A 76 17.68 -29.74 31.03
C PRO A 76 16.74 -28.52 30.96
N ARG A 77 17.29 -27.34 31.24
CA ARG A 77 16.62 -26.04 31.18
C ARG A 77 16.95 -25.35 29.85
N ARG A 78 15.93 -25.13 29.03
CA ARG A 78 16.07 -24.61 27.66
C ARG A 78 15.36 -23.26 27.50
N LEU A 79 15.95 -22.34 26.74
CA LEU A 79 15.33 -21.08 26.33
C LEU A 79 14.99 -21.11 24.83
N PHE A 80 13.73 -20.81 24.50
CA PHE A 80 13.31 -20.47 23.13
C PHE A 80 12.91 -19.00 23.07
N ALA A 81 13.48 -18.25 22.13
CA ALA A 81 13.22 -16.82 22.02
C ALA A 81 12.92 -16.38 20.59
N ALA A 82 11.94 -15.49 20.45
CA ALA A 82 11.64 -14.77 19.21
C ALA A 82 11.46 -13.27 19.51
N PRO A 83 12.09 -12.39 18.72
CA PRO A 83 11.96 -10.95 18.94
C PRO A 83 10.62 -10.43 18.41
N LEU A 84 9.93 -9.60 19.22
CA LEU A 84 8.69 -8.93 18.84
C LEU A 84 8.94 -7.75 17.90
N ASP A 85 10.08 -7.10 18.07
CA ASP A 85 10.35 -5.81 17.47
C ASP A 85 10.71 -5.86 15.97
N GLU A 86 10.60 -4.71 15.33
CA GLU A 86 10.94 -4.52 13.93
C GLU A 86 11.64 -3.17 13.72
N PRO A 87 12.42 -3.02 12.63
CA PRO A 87 12.96 -1.72 12.27
C PRO A 87 11.82 -0.78 11.89
N GLY A 88 11.91 0.46 12.33
CA GLY A 88 10.92 1.49 12.04
C GLY A 88 11.50 2.87 12.30
N TYR A 89 10.62 3.83 12.51
CA TYR A 89 11.00 5.23 12.70
C TYR A 89 10.24 5.81 13.88
N VAL A 90 10.65 6.99 14.30
CA VAL A 90 9.89 7.83 15.22
C VAL A 90 9.78 9.25 14.68
N ILE A 91 8.76 9.98 15.12
CA ILE A 91 8.62 11.41 14.81
C ILE A 91 9.75 12.19 15.48
N SER A 92 10.58 12.84 14.66
CA SER A 92 11.72 13.65 15.12
C SER A 92 11.41 15.14 15.15
N SER A 93 10.46 15.61 14.34
CA SER A 93 10.01 17.01 14.34
C SER A 93 8.60 17.16 13.75
N MET A 94 7.88 18.16 14.23
CA MET A 94 6.59 18.62 13.72
C MET A 94 6.79 20.03 13.17
N LEU A 95 6.54 20.23 11.89
CA LEU A 95 6.74 21.52 11.23
C LEU A 95 5.50 22.40 11.37
N ASP A 96 5.68 23.72 11.33
CA ASP A 96 4.61 24.71 11.52
C ASP A 96 3.45 24.54 10.53
N ASN A 97 3.74 24.01 9.34
CA ASN A 97 2.79 23.72 8.27
C ASN A 97 2.14 22.32 8.37
N GLY A 98 2.30 21.60 9.49
CA GLY A 98 1.64 20.32 9.75
C GLY A 98 2.36 19.07 9.23
N TYR A 99 3.46 19.23 8.49
CA TYR A 99 4.28 18.10 8.04
C TYR A 99 5.15 17.54 9.17
N LEU A 100 5.38 16.22 9.14
CA LEU A 100 6.23 15.55 10.12
C LEU A 100 7.57 15.13 9.52
N ARG A 101 8.58 15.07 10.37
CA ARG A 101 9.91 14.53 10.07
C ARG A 101 10.13 13.28 10.90
N ILE A 102 10.92 12.35 10.37
CA ILE A 102 11.18 11.07 11.02
C ILE A 102 12.67 10.80 11.22
N THR A 103 12.99 9.89 12.12
CA THR A 103 14.34 9.32 12.30
C THR A 103 14.23 7.82 12.51
N PRO A 104 15.11 7.01 11.88
CA PRO A 104 15.12 5.55 12.08
C PRO A 104 15.49 5.20 13.53
N VAL A 105 14.88 4.14 14.06
CA VAL A 105 15.15 3.64 15.42
C VAL A 105 15.72 2.23 15.39
N GLY A 106 16.77 2.01 16.20
CA GLY A 106 17.50 0.75 16.25
C GLY A 106 18.37 0.53 15.01
N TYR A 107 18.98 -0.65 14.93
CA TYR A 107 19.57 -1.14 13.68
C TYR A 107 18.55 -1.99 12.91
N GLY A 108 18.86 -2.37 11.66
CA GLY A 108 18.02 -3.30 10.88
C GLY A 108 17.44 -2.72 9.59
N HIS A 109 17.52 -1.41 9.38
CA HIS A 109 17.34 -0.75 8.08
C HIS A 109 18.50 -1.17 7.15
N ARG A 110 18.31 -2.27 6.40
CA ARG A 110 19.37 -2.91 5.61
C ARG A 110 19.12 -2.74 4.12
N GLY A 111 20.20 -2.51 3.39
CA GLY A 111 20.17 -2.25 1.96
C GLY A 111 20.05 -0.76 1.68
N ASN A 112 20.73 -0.31 0.62
CA ASN A 112 20.77 1.11 0.28
C ASN A 112 19.37 1.68 0.02
N MET A 113 18.46 0.86 -0.55
CA MET A 113 17.10 1.27 -0.89
C MET A 113 16.07 1.20 0.25
N TYR A 114 16.46 0.79 1.46
CA TYR A 114 15.53 0.57 2.56
C TYR A 114 14.59 1.77 2.80
N HIS A 115 15.16 2.98 2.84
CA HIS A 115 14.40 4.21 3.08
C HIS A 115 13.59 4.66 1.86
N GLN A 116 14.06 4.33 0.65
CA GLN A 116 13.38 4.71 -0.58
C GLN A 116 12.03 4.03 -0.73
N PHE A 117 11.87 2.81 -0.20
CA PHE A 117 10.58 2.13 -0.21
C PHE A 117 9.49 2.83 0.63
N LEU A 118 9.84 3.84 1.44
CA LEU A 118 8.80 4.69 2.06
C LEU A 118 8.17 5.65 1.05
N GLN A 119 8.93 6.13 0.07
CA GLN A 119 8.55 7.24 -0.78
C GLN A 119 7.27 6.92 -1.55
N GLY A 120 6.27 7.81 -1.47
CA GLY A 120 5.02 7.65 -2.20
C GLY A 120 4.13 6.52 -1.68
N ASN A 121 4.28 6.15 -0.41
CA ASN A 121 3.50 5.08 0.21
C ASN A 121 2.85 5.51 1.54
N GLY A 122 1.81 4.78 1.94
CA GLY A 122 1.03 5.07 3.14
C GLY A 122 1.85 4.83 4.41
N ILE A 123 1.55 5.60 5.45
CA ILE A 123 2.27 5.62 6.73
C ILE A 123 1.28 5.41 7.88
N LYS A 124 1.68 4.60 8.86
CA LYS A 124 0.96 4.37 10.11
C LYS A 124 1.78 4.97 11.26
N ILE A 125 1.14 5.80 12.07
CA ILE A 125 1.70 6.36 13.30
C ILE A 125 0.88 5.78 14.46
N ASN A 126 1.54 5.12 15.40
CA ASN A 126 0.87 4.59 16.58
C ASN A 126 1.01 5.59 17.74
N THR A 127 -0.10 6.23 18.11
CA THR A 127 -0.19 7.16 19.23
C THR A 127 -0.76 6.46 20.47
N ASP A 128 -0.72 7.12 21.63
CA ASP A 128 -1.38 6.64 22.86
C ASP A 128 -2.91 6.50 22.71
N LYS A 129 -3.53 7.20 21.74
CA LYS A 129 -4.97 7.18 21.48
C LYS A 129 -5.37 6.20 20.37
N GLY A 130 -4.41 5.49 19.80
CA GLY A 130 -4.61 4.59 18.66
C GLY A 130 -3.83 5.01 17.42
N SER A 131 -3.99 4.24 16.35
CA SER A 131 -3.26 4.48 15.10
C SER A 131 -3.90 5.60 14.29
N VAL A 132 -3.06 6.46 13.73
CA VAL A 132 -3.44 7.44 12.72
C VAL A 132 -2.64 7.21 11.44
N PHE A 133 -3.20 7.63 10.30
CA PHE A 133 -2.65 7.36 8.98
C PHE A 133 -2.27 8.65 8.26
N GLY A 134 -1.18 8.57 7.50
CA GLY A 134 -0.67 9.63 6.63
C GLY A 134 0.04 9.02 5.43
N VAL A 135 0.83 9.82 4.72
CA VAL A 135 1.59 9.38 3.55
C VAL A 135 3.01 9.95 3.59
N ALA A 136 3.98 9.22 3.07
CA ALA A 136 5.32 9.76 2.84
C ALA A 136 5.31 10.54 1.52
N ALA A 137 5.55 11.85 1.62
CA ALA A 137 5.51 12.75 0.49
C ALA A 137 6.48 12.32 -0.62
N VAL A 138 6.08 12.56 -1.86
CA VAL A 138 6.84 12.19 -3.06
C VAL A 138 6.70 13.29 -4.11
N PRO A 139 7.78 13.67 -4.80
CA PRO A 139 7.69 14.60 -5.91
C PRO A 139 6.79 14.07 -7.04
N SER A 140 6.06 14.96 -7.70
CA SER A 140 5.20 14.61 -8.83
C SER A 140 6.01 14.36 -10.11
N ILE A 141 5.68 13.33 -10.88
CA ILE A 141 6.33 13.07 -12.18
C ILE A 141 6.12 14.22 -13.17
N HIS A 142 4.99 14.93 -13.07
CA HIS A 142 4.63 16.05 -13.93
C HIS A 142 5.64 17.20 -13.87
N PHE A 143 6.35 17.34 -12.75
CA PHE A 143 7.37 18.37 -12.58
C PHE A 143 8.80 17.90 -12.85
N GLU A 144 9.01 16.64 -13.28
CA GLU A 144 10.35 16.09 -13.48
C GLU A 144 11.19 16.88 -14.48
N GLY A 145 10.58 17.30 -15.59
CA GLY A 145 11.24 18.14 -16.59
C GLY A 145 11.47 19.59 -16.15
N LEU A 146 10.87 20.03 -15.03
CA LEU A 146 10.98 21.40 -14.51
C LEU A 146 12.00 21.52 -13.36
N ARG A 147 12.44 20.40 -12.77
CA ARG A 147 13.42 20.41 -11.67
C ARG A 147 14.81 20.71 -12.19
N MET A 148 15.57 21.52 -11.44
CA MET A 148 17.01 21.69 -11.68
C MET A 148 17.77 20.37 -11.56
N THR A 149 17.33 19.50 -10.65
CA THR A 149 17.86 18.14 -10.50
C THR A 149 16.70 17.16 -10.57
N PRO A 150 16.51 16.48 -11.71
CA PRO A 150 15.49 15.46 -11.90
C PRO A 150 15.62 14.34 -10.85
N GLU A 151 14.49 13.84 -10.33
CA GLU A 151 14.44 12.77 -9.33
C GLU A 151 15.17 11.52 -9.80
N ASN A 152 15.00 11.17 -11.07
CA ASN A 152 15.64 10.00 -11.67
C ASN A 152 17.17 10.08 -11.68
N SER A 153 17.74 11.28 -11.58
CA SER A 153 19.20 11.49 -11.56
C SER A 153 19.80 11.51 -10.14
N LYS A 154 18.96 11.53 -9.10
CA LYS A 154 19.42 11.63 -7.71
C LYS A 154 19.97 10.30 -7.20
N SER A 155 20.79 10.37 -6.15
CA SER A 155 21.18 9.22 -5.35
C SER A 155 19.96 8.57 -4.68
N VAL A 156 20.14 7.33 -4.23
CA VAL A 156 19.12 6.60 -3.47
C VAL A 156 18.57 7.48 -2.35
N TYR A 157 17.24 7.50 -2.26
CA TYR A 157 16.51 8.28 -1.29
C TYR A 157 16.89 7.90 0.15
N GLN A 158 17.17 8.90 0.98
CA GLN A 158 17.51 8.72 2.39
C GLN A 158 16.39 9.20 3.32
N TRP A 159 16.36 8.72 4.56
CA TRP A 159 15.32 9.08 5.54
C TRP A 159 15.28 10.59 5.84
N GLN A 160 16.39 11.32 5.65
CA GLN A 160 16.44 12.77 5.77
C GLN A 160 15.67 13.49 4.65
N GLU A 161 15.24 12.81 3.61
CA GLU A 161 14.37 13.38 2.59
C GLU A 161 12.89 13.19 2.94
N THR A 162 12.58 12.48 4.02
CA THR A 162 11.20 12.09 4.37
C THR A 162 10.42 13.17 5.09
N PHE A 163 9.32 13.57 4.45
CA PHE A 163 8.22 14.31 5.05
C PHE A 163 7.00 13.41 5.09
N ILE A 164 6.28 13.42 6.23
CA ILE A 164 4.98 12.76 6.34
C ILE A 164 3.89 13.82 6.23
N ASP A 165 2.98 13.63 5.29
CA ASP A 165 1.77 14.43 5.14
C ASP A 165 0.60 13.71 5.84
N MET A 166 0.02 14.39 6.83
CA MET A 166 -1.13 13.90 7.60
C MET A 166 -2.45 14.52 7.14
N GLY A 167 -2.45 15.30 6.03
CA GLY A 167 -3.60 16.07 5.58
C GLY A 167 -3.99 17.19 6.56
N LEU A 168 -3.01 17.73 7.29
CA LEU A 168 -3.16 18.78 8.31
C LEU A 168 -2.40 20.03 7.88
N ASN A 169 -2.83 21.19 8.36
CA ASN A 169 -2.29 22.48 7.93
C ASN A 169 -1.40 23.16 8.98
N SER A 170 -1.30 22.60 10.19
CA SER A 170 -0.47 23.18 11.24
C SER A 170 0.05 22.17 12.27
N ALA A 171 1.14 22.53 12.95
CA ALA A 171 1.63 21.77 14.11
C ALA A 171 0.57 21.64 15.22
N LYS A 172 -0.32 22.64 15.38
CA LYS A 172 -1.42 22.58 16.34
C LYS A 172 -2.40 21.46 16.02
N GLU A 173 -2.85 21.37 14.76
CA GLU A 173 -3.73 20.28 14.30
C GLU A 173 -3.09 18.90 14.50
N VAL A 174 -1.77 18.77 14.29
CA VAL A 174 -1.02 17.53 14.57
C VAL A 174 -1.18 17.11 16.03
N THR A 175 -0.93 18.03 16.97
CA THR A 175 -1.08 17.76 18.41
C THR A 175 -2.53 17.47 18.81
N GLU A 176 -3.51 18.15 18.21
CA GLU A 176 -4.94 17.91 18.44
C GLU A 176 -5.38 16.52 17.96
N LYS A 177 -4.77 16.00 16.88
CA LYS A 177 -4.93 14.61 16.40
C LYS A 177 -4.29 13.57 17.34
N GLY A 178 -3.62 14.01 18.40
CA GLY A 178 -3.00 13.15 19.42
C GLY A 178 -1.60 12.66 19.07
N ILE A 179 -0.99 13.20 18.01
CA ILE A 179 0.36 12.86 17.58
C ILE A 179 1.39 13.60 18.44
N GLN A 180 2.41 12.88 18.89
CA GLN A 180 3.48 13.41 19.74
C GLN A 180 4.87 13.12 19.15
N SER A 181 5.86 13.90 19.59
CA SER A 181 7.27 13.58 19.30
C SER A 181 7.61 12.20 19.85
N LEU A 182 8.43 11.46 19.11
CA LEU A 182 8.82 10.08 19.41
C LEU A 182 7.72 9.02 19.26
N ASP A 183 6.54 9.36 18.75
CA ASP A 183 5.56 8.35 18.36
C ASP A 183 6.17 7.44 17.26
N PRO A 184 6.00 6.11 17.37
CA PRO A 184 6.50 5.15 16.39
C PRO A 184 5.76 5.26 15.05
N VAL A 185 6.55 5.15 13.98
CA VAL A 185 6.13 5.26 12.59
C VAL A 185 6.57 4.03 11.81
N THR A 186 5.64 3.44 11.07
CA THR A 186 5.90 2.37 10.09
C THR A 186 5.26 2.70 8.76
N ILE A 187 5.65 2.00 7.70
CA ILE A 187 4.80 1.93 6.51
C ILE A 187 3.42 1.38 6.89
N ASN A 188 2.37 1.82 6.22
CA ASN A 188 1.04 1.25 6.35
C ASN A 188 1.03 -0.15 5.68
N LYS A 189 1.27 -1.17 6.50
CA LYS A 189 1.55 -2.53 6.03
C LYS A 189 0.30 -3.17 5.45
N LYS A 190 0.42 -3.75 4.26
CA LYS A 190 -0.64 -4.51 3.58
C LYS A 190 -0.14 -5.94 3.29
N PRO A 191 -0.06 -6.83 4.29
CA PRO A 191 0.41 -8.19 4.09
C PRO A 191 -0.36 -8.91 2.97
N GLN A 192 0.34 -9.69 2.15
CA GLN A 192 -0.23 -10.42 1.01
C GLN A 192 -0.02 -11.92 1.16
N ILE A 193 -1.12 -12.68 1.14
CA ILE A 193 -1.09 -14.14 0.98
C ILE A 193 -1.07 -14.44 -0.52
N ILE A 194 -0.09 -15.21 -0.98
CA ILE A 194 0.11 -15.50 -2.41
C ILE A 194 0.07 -17.02 -2.61
N ASN A 195 -0.82 -17.45 -3.50
CA ASN A 195 -1.05 -18.86 -3.83
C ASN A 195 -1.29 -19.77 -2.60
N GLU A 196 -1.78 -19.24 -1.48
CA GLU A 196 -1.98 -19.98 -0.22
C GLU A 196 -0.71 -20.68 0.33
N GLU A 197 0.47 -20.33 -0.19
CA GLU A 197 1.76 -20.96 0.14
C GLU A 197 2.75 -19.94 0.71
N TYR A 198 2.57 -18.67 0.37
CA TYR A 198 3.47 -17.60 0.76
C TYR A 198 2.75 -16.50 1.51
N ILE A 199 3.47 -15.87 2.42
CA ILE A 199 3.05 -14.63 3.09
C ILE A 199 4.16 -13.59 2.94
N ALA A 200 3.79 -12.42 2.44
CA ALA A 200 4.69 -11.28 2.26
C ALA A 200 4.25 -10.11 3.13
N ALA A 201 5.19 -9.53 3.88
CA ALA A 201 4.98 -8.34 4.70
C ALA A 201 6.32 -7.76 5.17
N PRO A 202 6.35 -6.49 5.65
CA PRO A 202 7.54 -5.95 6.28
C PRO A 202 7.94 -6.79 7.51
N SER A 203 9.20 -7.23 7.55
CA SER A 203 9.75 -8.08 8.63
C SER A 203 9.00 -9.41 8.83
N VAL A 204 8.40 -9.98 7.78
CA VAL A 204 7.57 -11.19 7.89
C VAL A 204 8.33 -12.37 8.50
N LYS A 205 9.66 -12.47 8.33
CA LYS A 205 10.45 -13.52 9.00
C LYS A 205 10.30 -13.48 10.51
N SER A 206 10.51 -12.31 11.13
CA SER A 206 10.35 -12.15 12.58
C SER A 206 8.89 -12.34 13.00
N LYS A 207 7.94 -11.81 12.21
CA LYS A 207 6.50 -11.97 12.49
C LYS A 207 6.07 -13.44 12.47
N SER A 208 6.52 -14.20 11.48
CA SER A 208 6.31 -15.65 11.38
C SER A 208 6.95 -16.41 12.53
N ALA A 209 8.15 -16.01 12.96
CA ALA A 209 8.82 -16.64 14.10
C ALA A 209 8.06 -16.44 15.43
N VAL A 210 7.49 -15.26 15.66
CA VAL A 210 6.64 -14.99 16.83
C VAL A 210 5.41 -15.89 16.81
N ILE A 211 4.71 -15.97 15.67
CA ILE A 211 3.52 -16.84 15.57
C ILE A 211 3.90 -18.32 15.70
N ALA A 212 4.98 -18.76 15.07
CA ALA A 212 5.50 -20.11 15.23
C ALA A 212 5.81 -20.43 16.70
N LEU A 213 6.43 -19.51 17.44
CA LEU A 213 6.75 -19.72 18.86
C LEU A 213 5.49 -19.74 19.73
N ALA A 214 4.46 -18.97 19.38
CA ALA A 214 3.15 -19.05 20.02
C ALA A 214 2.52 -20.44 19.82
N VAL A 215 2.60 -21.01 18.61
CA VAL A 215 2.11 -22.37 18.34
C VAL A 215 2.88 -23.41 19.15
N VAL A 216 4.20 -23.25 19.28
CA VAL A 216 5.04 -24.08 20.17
C VAL A 216 4.54 -24.01 21.61
N VAL A 217 4.32 -22.80 22.16
CA VAL A 217 3.79 -22.62 23.53
C VAL A 217 2.48 -23.36 23.73
N LYS A 218 1.52 -23.16 22.82
CA LYS A 218 0.20 -23.82 22.93
C LYS A 218 0.32 -25.34 22.89
N THR A 219 1.25 -25.85 22.09
CA THR A 219 1.53 -27.28 22.02
C THR A 219 2.11 -27.79 23.34
N LEU A 220 3.09 -27.08 23.91
CA LEU A 220 3.73 -27.46 25.18
C LEU A 220 2.80 -27.40 26.39
N MET A 221 1.85 -26.47 26.41
CA MET A 221 0.86 -26.38 27.49
C MET A 221 -0.08 -27.59 27.56
N GLN A 222 -0.15 -28.39 26.50
CA GLN A 222 -1.05 -29.55 26.36
C GLN A 222 -0.31 -30.89 26.28
N THR A 223 1.02 -30.88 26.34
CA THR A 223 1.84 -32.09 26.15
C THR A 223 2.86 -32.26 27.26
N LYS A 224 3.19 -33.50 27.59
CA LYS A 224 4.23 -33.82 28.57
C LYS A 224 5.59 -33.92 27.87
N PHE A 225 6.61 -33.37 28.52
CA PHE A 225 8.00 -33.42 28.08
C PHE A 225 8.93 -33.36 29.30
N THR A 226 10.21 -33.67 29.06
CA THR A 226 11.24 -33.72 30.09
C THR A 226 12.02 -32.41 30.20
N GLY A 227 12.21 -31.94 31.43
CA GLY A 227 12.99 -30.74 31.74
C GLY A 227 12.15 -29.47 31.81
N THR A 228 12.83 -28.33 31.79
CA THR A 228 12.21 -27.01 31.89
C THR A 228 12.37 -26.25 30.58
N VAL A 229 11.29 -25.69 30.06
CA VAL A 229 11.30 -24.82 28.89
C VAL A 229 10.89 -23.41 29.30
N VAL A 230 11.76 -22.44 29.06
CA VAL A 230 11.45 -21.01 29.13
C VAL A 230 11.21 -20.52 27.72
N VAL A 231 10.06 -19.91 27.48
CA VAL A 231 9.74 -19.23 26.23
C VAL A 231 9.74 -17.73 26.46
N ALA A 232 10.38 -16.97 25.57
CA ALA A 232 10.43 -15.52 25.65
C ALA A 232 10.10 -14.87 24.30
N PHE A 233 9.11 -13.99 24.29
CA PHE A 233 8.93 -13.00 23.24
C PHE A 233 9.64 -11.73 23.66
N THR A 234 10.77 -11.42 23.04
CA THR A 234 11.71 -10.40 23.53
C THR A 234 11.51 -9.05 22.88
N THR A 235 11.67 -7.98 23.64
CA THR A 235 11.68 -6.58 23.17
C THR A 235 13.11 -6.07 22.99
N LEU A 236 13.28 -4.89 22.36
CA LEU A 236 14.57 -4.19 22.28
C LEU A 236 15.70 -5.02 21.65
N GLU A 237 15.40 -5.92 20.71
CA GLU A 237 16.45 -6.68 20.01
C GLU A 237 17.32 -5.72 19.20
N LEU A 238 16.67 -4.80 18.47
CA LEU A 238 17.32 -3.82 17.62
C LEU A 238 17.97 -2.67 18.40
N ILE A 239 17.88 -2.69 19.73
CA ILE A 239 18.62 -1.82 20.66
C ILE A 239 19.51 -2.71 21.54
N ASN A 240 20.57 -3.26 20.92
CA ASN A 240 21.61 -4.08 21.58
C ASN A 240 21.10 -5.34 22.31
N GLY A 241 20.00 -5.95 21.87
CA GLY A 241 19.55 -7.24 22.41
C GLY A 241 19.07 -7.22 23.86
N LYS A 242 18.67 -6.06 24.38
CA LYS A 242 18.48 -5.85 25.84
C LYS A 242 17.36 -6.70 26.44
N GLY A 243 16.28 -6.95 25.71
CA GLY A 243 15.21 -7.82 26.20
C GLY A 243 15.68 -9.25 26.42
N LEU A 244 16.45 -9.82 25.48
CA LEU A 244 17.00 -11.17 25.61
C LEU A 244 18.04 -11.26 26.74
N GLU A 245 18.90 -10.24 26.89
CA GLU A 245 19.90 -10.19 27.96
C GLU A 245 19.24 -10.24 29.35
N ASP A 246 18.15 -9.48 29.55
CA ASP A 246 17.38 -9.48 30.80
C ASP A 246 16.72 -10.85 31.08
N VAL A 247 16.15 -11.48 30.04
CA VAL A 247 15.59 -12.83 30.15
C VAL A 247 16.66 -13.84 30.57
N VAL A 248 17.84 -13.78 29.95
CA VAL A 248 18.94 -14.71 30.26
C VAL A 248 19.44 -14.53 31.68
N SER A 249 19.60 -13.27 32.11
CA SER A 249 20.04 -12.94 33.47
C SER A 249 19.05 -13.42 34.54
N LYS A 250 17.73 -13.28 34.31
CA LYS A 250 16.70 -13.58 35.33
C LYS A 250 16.23 -15.02 35.36
N TYR A 251 16.20 -15.69 34.21
CA TYR A 251 15.60 -17.02 34.08
C TYR A 251 16.62 -18.13 33.84
N GLY A 252 17.90 -17.80 33.64
CA GLY A 252 19.01 -18.74 33.56
C GLY A 252 19.43 -19.32 34.93
N PRO A 253 20.53 -20.09 34.98
CA PRO A 253 21.34 -20.53 33.84
C PRO A 253 20.56 -21.49 32.93
N PHE A 254 20.94 -21.55 31.65
CA PHE A 254 20.32 -22.45 30.66
C PHE A 254 21.34 -23.48 30.18
N ASP A 255 20.90 -24.72 29.95
CA ASP A 255 21.71 -25.74 29.26
C ASP A 255 21.75 -25.47 27.75
N GLN A 256 20.65 -24.92 27.21
CA GLN A 256 20.49 -24.67 25.78
C GLN A 256 19.66 -23.41 25.52
N VAL A 257 20.09 -22.60 24.55
CA VAL A 257 19.33 -21.46 24.04
C VAL A 257 19.16 -21.62 22.53
N VAL A 258 17.91 -21.67 22.06
CA VAL A 258 17.57 -21.72 20.63
C VAL A 258 16.72 -20.51 20.30
N ARG A 259 17.31 -19.52 19.64
CA ARG A 259 16.68 -18.22 19.38
C ARG A 259 16.50 -17.96 17.90
N PHE A 260 15.44 -17.24 17.55
CA PHE A 260 15.29 -16.72 16.21
C PHE A 260 16.33 -15.64 15.91
N ASN A 261 16.92 -15.66 14.73
CA ASN A 261 17.90 -14.70 14.24
C ASN A 261 17.49 -14.21 12.84
N ARG A 262 16.93 -13.00 12.79
CA ARG A 262 16.47 -12.37 11.54
C ARG A 262 17.58 -12.10 10.51
N PHE A 263 18.85 -12.15 10.94
CA PHE A 263 20.01 -11.88 10.09
C PHE A 263 20.61 -13.13 9.45
N LEU A 264 20.03 -14.30 9.67
CA LEU A 264 20.27 -15.47 8.81
C LEU A 264 19.43 -15.29 7.55
N THR A 265 20.09 -15.17 6.39
CA THR A 265 19.42 -14.85 5.12
C THR A 265 19.87 -15.78 4.02
N SER A 266 18.91 -16.45 3.38
CA SER A 266 19.06 -17.13 2.10
C SER A 266 17.77 -16.99 1.31
N GLU A 267 17.84 -17.20 0.00
CA GLU A 267 16.65 -17.29 -0.84
C GLU A 267 15.85 -18.57 -0.53
N ILE A 268 14.55 -18.53 -0.86
CA ILE A 268 13.67 -19.70 -0.79
C ILE A 268 14.11 -20.70 -1.86
N LYS A 269 14.29 -21.96 -1.46
CA LYS A 269 14.62 -23.08 -2.35
C LYS A 269 13.42 -24.00 -2.53
N GLU A 270 13.47 -24.85 -3.56
CA GLU A 270 12.46 -25.88 -3.80
C GLU A 270 12.33 -26.85 -2.61
N ASN A 271 13.45 -27.24 -2.00
CA ASN A 271 13.46 -28.09 -0.81
C ASN A 271 13.36 -27.23 0.45
N PRO A 272 12.32 -27.41 1.28
CA PRO A 272 12.18 -26.70 2.55
C PRO A 272 13.40 -26.91 3.45
N GLU A 273 13.95 -25.81 3.98
CA GLU A 273 15.08 -25.81 4.90
C GLU A 273 14.89 -24.74 5.98
N ILE A 274 15.55 -24.93 7.11
CA ILE A 274 15.71 -23.88 8.12
C ILE A 274 17.15 -23.39 8.15
N LEU A 275 17.34 -22.10 8.41
CA LEU A 275 18.67 -21.52 8.51
C LEU A 275 19.17 -21.66 9.93
N VAL A 276 20.43 -22.03 10.11
CA VAL A 276 21.05 -22.12 11.43
C VAL A 276 22.44 -21.49 11.38
N ASP A 277 22.88 -20.86 12.47
CA ASP A 277 24.27 -20.40 12.58
C ASP A 277 25.23 -21.55 12.95
N LYS A 278 24.70 -22.58 13.63
CA LYS A 278 25.40 -23.79 14.06
C LYS A 278 24.46 -24.98 13.92
N LYS A 279 25.01 -26.14 13.51
CA LYS A 279 24.24 -27.37 13.33
C LYS A 279 23.55 -27.81 14.64
N LEU A 280 22.23 -27.90 14.63
CA LEU A 280 21.46 -28.48 15.73
C LEU A 280 21.59 -30.00 15.71
N PRO A 281 21.60 -30.68 16.87
CA PRO A 281 21.68 -32.14 16.97
C PRO A 281 20.33 -32.80 16.65
N LEU A 282 19.77 -32.50 15.47
CA LEU A 282 18.47 -32.99 14.99
C LEU A 282 18.71 -33.70 13.65
N THR A 283 18.45 -35.00 13.60
CA THR A 283 18.73 -35.82 12.40
C THR A 283 17.64 -35.73 11.33
N SER A 284 16.48 -35.20 11.72
CA SER A 284 15.21 -35.32 11.03
C SER A 284 14.73 -34.01 10.39
N ILE A 285 15.54 -32.95 10.45
CA ILE A 285 15.23 -31.61 9.92
C ILE A 285 16.33 -31.18 8.97
N ASN A 286 15.94 -30.72 7.78
CA ASN A 286 16.85 -30.11 6.82
C ASN A 286 17.30 -28.73 7.32
N GLN A 287 18.61 -28.56 7.49
CA GLN A 287 19.22 -27.37 8.08
C GLN A 287 20.35 -26.87 7.17
N ASN A 288 20.38 -25.56 6.93
CA ASN A 288 21.43 -24.90 6.18
C ASN A 288 22.26 -24.02 7.14
N VAL A 289 23.54 -24.36 7.29
CA VAL A 289 24.46 -23.64 8.19
C VAL A 289 24.99 -22.40 7.47
N ILE A 290 24.65 -21.21 7.95
CA ILE A 290 25.04 -19.94 7.34
C ILE A 290 25.42 -18.90 8.40
N SER A 291 26.42 -18.07 8.09
CA SER A 291 26.79 -16.95 8.93
C SER A 291 25.76 -15.81 8.82
N PRO A 292 25.37 -15.17 9.92
CA PRO A 292 24.41 -14.07 9.85
C PRO A 292 25.07 -12.84 9.21
N VAL A 293 24.28 -12.10 8.42
CA VAL A 293 24.73 -10.88 7.74
C VAL A 293 25.03 -9.71 8.69
N LEU A 294 24.66 -9.84 9.96
CA LEU A 294 25.14 -9.03 11.07
C LEU A 294 25.37 -9.95 12.27
N PRO A 295 26.52 -9.84 12.96
CA PRO A 295 26.69 -10.53 14.22
C PRO A 295 25.68 -10.00 15.23
N PHE A 296 25.32 -10.85 16.17
CA PHE A 296 24.60 -10.40 17.34
C PHE A 296 25.50 -9.44 18.14
N ARG A 297 25.04 -8.21 18.39
CA ARG A 297 25.84 -7.19 19.11
C ARG A 297 25.75 -7.42 20.60
N HIS A 298 26.88 -7.78 21.23
CA HIS A 298 27.09 -7.66 22.67
C HIS A 298 28.04 -6.49 22.94
N ILE A 299 27.56 -5.41 23.54
CA ILE A 299 28.42 -4.35 24.09
C ILE A 299 27.98 -4.07 25.52
N ALA A 300 28.50 -4.87 26.45
CA ALA A 300 28.77 -4.52 27.85
C ALA A 300 29.65 -5.62 28.48
N THR A 301 30.67 -5.22 29.21
CA THR A 301 31.79 -6.00 29.77
C THR A 301 31.46 -6.95 30.93
N LEU A 302 30.18 -7.25 31.16
CA LEU A 302 29.71 -8.22 32.13
C LEU A 302 28.64 -9.08 31.44
N SER A 303 29.07 -10.15 30.77
CA SER A 303 28.15 -11.09 30.15
C SER A 303 27.29 -11.77 31.24
N PRO A 304 25.97 -11.94 31.03
CA PRO A 304 25.25 -13.04 31.67
C PRO A 304 26.02 -14.33 31.42
N ASP A 305 25.95 -15.30 32.33
CA ASP A 305 26.72 -16.55 32.26
C ASP A 305 26.27 -17.42 31.06
N TRP A 306 26.67 -17.03 29.85
CA TRP A 306 26.42 -17.74 28.59
C TRP A 306 27.38 -18.92 28.42
N ASP A 307 28.49 -18.92 29.14
CA ASP A 307 29.62 -19.85 28.95
C ASP A 307 29.24 -21.32 29.19
N ILE A 308 28.14 -21.57 29.91
CA ILE A 308 27.60 -22.91 30.17
C ILE A 308 26.57 -23.33 29.11
N ALA A 309 25.88 -22.38 28.47
CA ALA A 309 24.75 -22.65 27.59
C ALA A 309 25.16 -22.95 26.15
N LYS A 310 24.59 -23.99 25.53
CA LYS A 310 24.70 -24.18 24.07
C LYS A 310 23.76 -23.25 23.33
N VAL A 311 24.30 -22.22 22.68
CA VAL A 311 23.52 -21.20 21.95
C VAL A 311 23.47 -21.50 20.45
N TYR A 312 22.24 -21.54 19.93
CA TYR A 312 21.90 -21.74 18.51
C TYR A 312 21.00 -20.59 18.02
N GLY A 313 21.38 -19.97 16.91
CA GLY A 313 20.54 -19.06 16.14
C GLY A 313 19.85 -19.82 15.01
N ILE A 314 18.53 -19.65 14.86
CA ILE A 314 17.74 -20.23 13.78
C ILE A 314 17.01 -19.13 13.00
N GLY A 315 16.81 -19.31 11.70
CA GLY A 315 16.19 -18.32 10.83
C GLY A 315 15.37 -18.97 9.72
N LEU A 316 14.64 -18.14 8.97
CA LEU A 316 13.84 -18.58 7.83
C LEU A 316 14.50 -18.14 6.51
N PRO A 317 14.49 -18.99 5.47
CA PRO A 317 14.75 -18.51 4.12
C PRO A 317 13.65 -17.53 3.70
N SER A 318 14.01 -16.53 2.91
CA SER A 318 13.09 -15.50 2.43
C SER A 318 13.60 -14.86 1.16
N ASN A 319 12.71 -14.57 0.22
CA ASN A 319 13.04 -13.68 -0.89
C ASN A 319 12.78 -12.22 -0.47
N TYR A 320 13.44 -11.28 -1.14
CA TYR A 320 13.27 -9.84 -0.92
C TYR A 320 13.54 -9.40 0.54
N SER A 321 14.56 -10.00 1.16
CA SER A 321 14.95 -9.73 2.55
C SER A 321 15.09 -8.24 2.81
N PHE A 322 14.63 -7.77 3.96
CA PHE A 322 14.72 -6.35 4.36
C PHE A 322 13.95 -5.36 3.47
N THR A 323 12.98 -5.82 2.69
CA THR A 323 12.06 -4.95 1.93
C THR A 323 10.64 -5.00 2.53
N PRO A 324 9.72 -4.09 2.16
CA PRO A 324 8.33 -4.17 2.62
C PRO A 324 7.58 -5.42 2.14
N VAL A 325 8.09 -6.10 1.12
CA VAL A 325 7.53 -7.36 0.59
C VAL A 325 8.45 -8.55 0.81
N GLU A 326 9.25 -8.53 1.90
CA GLU A 326 9.92 -9.74 2.37
C GLU A 326 8.89 -10.87 2.45
N ILE A 327 9.22 -12.01 1.84
CA ILE A 327 8.29 -13.12 1.64
C ILE A 327 8.88 -14.41 2.19
N VAL A 328 8.06 -15.21 2.87
CA VAL A 328 8.41 -16.55 3.37
C VAL A 328 7.40 -17.58 2.87
N HIS A 329 7.86 -18.82 2.73
CA HIS A 329 6.99 -19.96 2.43
C HIS A 329 6.44 -20.55 3.73
N ILE A 330 5.16 -20.94 3.75
CA ILE A 330 4.47 -21.42 4.95
C ILE A 330 5.09 -22.70 5.53
N THR A 331 5.50 -23.63 4.66
CA THR A 331 6.20 -24.86 5.07
C THR A 331 7.51 -24.59 5.82
N ALA A 332 8.22 -23.50 5.53
CA ALA A 332 9.41 -23.12 6.29
C ALA A 332 9.04 -22.66 7.72
N VAL A 333 7.88 -22.02 7.89
CA VAL A 333 7.35 -21.64 9.21
C VAL A 333 6.92 -22.88 10.01
N GLU A 334 6.30 -23.86 9.36
CA GLU A 334 5.97 -25.15 9.97
C GLU A 334 7.24 -25.92 10.39
N MET A 335 8.26 -25.91 9.54
CA MET A 335 9.58 -26.47 9.89
C MET A 335 10.22 -25.74 11.07
N LEU A 336 10.04 -24.42 11.19
CA LEU A 336 10.48 -23.66 12.37
C LEU A 336 9.75 -24.11 13.65
N ILE A 337 8.44 -24.30 13.59
CA ILE A 337 7.65 -24.88 14.70
C ILE A 337 8.20 -26.26 15.09
N GLN A 338 8.40 -27.14 14.11
CA GLN A 338 8.94 -28.48 14.34
C GLN A 338 10.39 -28.46 14.85
N THR A 339 11.21 -27.50 14.41
CA THR A 339 12.60 -27.35 14.87
C THR A 339 12.66 -26.99 16.34
N TRP A 340 11.81 -26.06 16.80
CA TRP A 340 11.71 -25.75 18.22
C TRP A 340 11.18 -26.91 19.05
N LEU A 341 10.11 -27.58 18.61
CA LEU A 341 9.54 -28.72 19.33
C LEU A 341 10.53 -29.89 19.42
N ARG A 342 11.23 -30.22 18.33
CA ARG A 342 12.23 -31.31 18.30
C ARG A 342 13.50 -30.98 19.06
N SER A 343 13.83 -29.70 19.24
CA SER A 343 14.92 -29.28 20.14
C SER A 343 14.63 -29.60 21.62
N ILE A 344 13.37 -29.85 21.99
CA ILE A 344 12.97 -30.28 23.34
C ILE A 344 13.16 -31.79 23.48
N GLU A 345 12.49 -32.53 22.59
CA GLU A 345 12.60 -33.99 22.44
C GLU A 345 12.48 -34.31 20.94
N ASP A 346 13.48 -35.01 20.37
CA ASP A 346 13.52 -35.39 18.94
C ASP A 346 12.52 -36.52 18.66
N LYS A 347 11.24 -36.16 18.70
CA LYS A 347 10.07 -37.01 18.44
C LYS A 347 9.12 -36.30 17.47
N THR A 348 8.08 -37.00 17.03
CA THR A 348 7.00 -36.37 16.26
C THR A 348 6.10 -35.56 17.18
N TRP A 349 5.79 -34.32 16.80
CA TRP A 349 4.90 -33.43 17.53
C TRP A 349 3.68 -33.05 16.68
N ALA A 350 2.49 -33.20 17.26
CA ALA A 350 1.25 -32.68 16.68
C ALA A 350 1.07 -31.22 17.13
N ALA A 351 1.43 -30.27 16.26
CA ALA A 351 1.27 -28.84 16.55
C ALA A 351 -0.22 -28.47 16.66
N ILE A 352 -0.55 -27.65 17.67
CA ILE A 352 -1.92 -27.24 17.96
C ILE A 352 -2.19 -25.86 17.38
N SER A 353 -3.19 -25.75 16.50
CA SER A 353 -3.58 -24.49 15.86
C SER A 353 -4.03 -23.43 16.88
N ILE A 354 -3.78 -22.16 16.56
CA ILE A 354 -4.21 -21.00 17.34
C ILE A 354 -5.35 -20.32 16.58
N THR A 355 -6.49 -20.18 17.26
CA THR A 355 -7.62 -19.41 16.76
C THR A 355 -7.31 -17.93 16.83
N LYS A 356 -7.64 -17.21 15.76
CA LYS A 356 -7.44 -15.77 15.64
C LYS A 356 -8.21 -15.00 16.72
N PRO A 357 -7.63 -13.93 17.31
CA PRO A 357 -8.37 -12.95 18.07
C PRO A 357 -9.31 -12.12 17.17
N ALA A 358 -10.39 -11.58 17.74
CA ALA A 358 -11.31 -10.71 17.02
C ALA A 358 -10.58 -9.47 16.49
N SER A 359 -10.78 -9.13 15.22
CA SER A 359 -10.22 -7.91 14.63
C SER A 359 -10.90 -6.68 15.20
N ILE A 360 -10.14 -5.70 15.66
CA ILE A 360 -10.65 -4.39 16.03
C ILE A 360 -10.78 -3.58 14.73
N PRO A 361 -11.99 -3.14 14.33
CA PRO A 361 -12.14 -2.23 13.20
C PRO A 361 -11.59 -0.86 13.60
N ASN A 362 -10.63 -0.35 12.84
CA ASN A 362 -10.17 1.03 12.95
C ASN A 362 -10.54 1.77 11.67
N THR A 363 -11.65 2.50 11.70
CA THR A 363 -11.94 3.54 10.72
C THR A 363 -12.38 4.79 11.46
N THR A 364 -11.61 5.86 11.32
CA THR A 364 -12.09 7.20 11.63
C THR A 364 -13.14 7.56 10.59
N THR A 365 -14.39 7.71 11.00
CA THR A 365 -15.48 8.17 10.14
C THR A 365 -15.65 9.68 10.31
N PHE A 366 -15.83 10.39 9.21
CA PHE A 366 -16.18 11.81 9.18
C PHE A 366 -17.55 11.96 8.51
N GLU A 367 -18.41 12.80 9.06
CA GLU A 367 -19.77 13.02 8.53
C GLU A 367 -19.79 14.00 7.34
N THR A 368 -18.73 14.78 7.15
CA THR A 368 -18.61 15.73 6.04
C THR A 368 -18.37 15.05 4.71
N TYR A 369 -19.07 15.52 3.68
CA TYR A 369 -18.97 15.05 2.29
C TYR A 369 -19.23 13.55 2.13
N GLU A 370 -20.17 12.98 2.90
CA GLU A 370 -20.45 11.53 2.91
C GLU A 370 -20.75 10.99 1.51
N GLU A 371 -21.55 11.72 0.73
CA GLU A 371 -21.96 11.29 -0.61
C GLU A 371 -20.79 11.35 -1.61
N GLU A 372 -20.04 12.46 -1.62
CA GLU A 372 -18.86 12.64 -2.45
C GLU A 372 -17.81 11.58 -2.11
N ASN A 373 -17.54 11.38 -0.81
CA ASN A 373 -16.63 10.36 -0.31
C ASN A 373 -17.04 8.97 -0.80
N ALA A 374 -18.32 8.59 -0.65
CA ALA A 374 -18.81 7.28 -1.07
C ALA A 374 -18.69 7.05 -2.58
N LEU A 375 -18.91 8.08 -3.40
CA LEU A 375 -18.76 7.98 -4.86
C LEU A 375 -17.30 7.89 -5.27
N VAL A 376 -16.43 8.75 -4.73
CA VAL A 376 -14.99 8.74 -5.01
C VAL A 376 -14.38 7.42 -4.57
N GLU A 377 -14.67 6.94 -3.37
CA GLU A 377 -14.17 5.66 -2.85
C GLU A 377 -14.55 4.48 -3.76
N LYS A 378 -15.81 4.42 -4.17
CA LYS A 378 -16.30 3.37 -5.08
C LYS A 378 -15.57 3.42 -6.42
N LEU A 379 -15.30 4.61 -6.94
CA LEU A 379 -14.65 4.75 -8.24
C LEU A 379 -13.13 4.49 -8.16
N VAL A 380 -12.47 4.98 -7.12
CA VAL A 380 -11.06 4.68 -6.79
C VAL A 380 -10.84 3.18 -6.59
N GLY A 381 -11.76 2.47 -5.93
CA GLY A 381 -11.65 1.02 -5.71
C GLY A 381 -11.75 0.16 -6.98
N ARG A 382 -12.12 0.76 -8.13
CA ARG A 382 -12.17 0.09 -9.43
C ARG A 382 -10.86 0.31 -10.18
N TYR A 383 -10.35 -0.78 -10.75
CA TYR A 383 -9.24 -0.70 -11.69
C TYR A 383 -9.74 -0.16 -13.03
N GLY A 384 -8.88 0.57 -13.73
CA GLY A 384 -9.20 1.15 -15.03
C GLY A 384 -7.96 1.68 -15.74
N VAL A 385 -6.85 0.93 -15.74
CA VAL A 385 -5.63 1.35 -16.46
C VAL A 385 -5.94 1.60 -17.94
N SER A 386 -5.30 2.58 -18.59
CA SER A 386 -5.60 2.98 -19.98
C SER A 386 -5.72 1.79 -20.95
N GLY A 387 -6.89 1.66 -21.58
CA GLY A 387 -7.33 0.53 -22.42
C GLY A 387 -8.16 -0.53 -21.69
N SER A 388 -8.37 -0.41 -20.37
CA SER A 388 -9.10 -1.35 -19.52
C SER A 388 -10.14 -0.66 -18.62
N GLU A 389 -10.72 0.45 -19.05
CA GLU A 389 -11.62 1.34 -18.29
C GLU A 389 -13.01 0.75 -18.06
N LYS A 390 -13.29 -0.46 -18.56
CA LYS A 390 -14.62 -1.09 -18.49
C LYS A 390 -15.25 -1.06 -17.08
N PRO A 391 -14.57 -1.42 -15.97
CA PRO A 391 -15.17 -1.39 -14.65
C PRO A 391 -15.57 0.01 -14.19
N VAL A 392 -14.78 1.03 -14.56
CA VAL A 392 -15.05 2.45 -14.29
C VAL A 392 -16.25 2.91 -15.11
N ARG A 393 -16.27 2.58 -16.41
CA ARG A 393 -17.38 2.89 -17.32
C ARG A 393 -18.70 2.31 -16.85
N GLU A 394 -18.72 1.03 -16.50
CA GLU A 394 -19.92 0.35 -16.00
C GLU A 394 -20.47 1.01 -14.72
N PHE A 395 -19.57 1.45 -13.83
CA PHE A 395 -19.99 2.19 -12.65
C PHE A 395 -20.59 3.55 -13.01
N ILE A 396 -19.91 4.36 -13.83
CA ILE A 396 -20.42 5.67 -14.25
C ILE A 396 -21.82 5.53 -14.86
N LEU A 397 -22.00 4.58 -15.79
CA LEU A 397 -23.30 4.30 -16.41
C LEU A 397 -24.38 3.97 -15.37
N SER A 398 -24.03 3.21 -14.32
CA SER A 398 -24.96 2.86 -13.24
C SER A 398 -25.35 4.04 -12.35
N GLN A 399 -24.58 5.13 -12.36
CA GLN A 399 -24.83 6.34 -11.57
C GLN A 399 -25.57 7.43 -12.35
N LEU A 400 -25.78 7.26 -13.67
CA LEU A 400 -26.48 8.24 -14.49
C LEU A 400 -27.98 8.28 -14.14
N PRO A 401 -28.60 9.48 -14.21
CA PRO A 401 -30.03 9.62 -13.92
C PRO A 401 -30.87 8.87 -14.96
N SER A 402 -32.08 8.47 -14.58
CA SER A 402 -32.96 7.63 -15.43
C SER A 402 -33.36 8.26 -16.77
N TRP A 403 -33.30 9.58 -16.90
CA TRP A 403 -33.56 10.29 -18.16
C TRP A 403 -32.36 10.27 -19.11
N ALA A 404 -31.15 9.98 -18.62
CA ALA A 404 -29.93 10.03 -19.41
C ALA A 404 -29.92 8.94 -20.47
N LYS A 405 -29.47 9.31 -21.68
CA LYS A 405 -29.30 8.42 -22.82
C LYS A 405 -27.85 8.48 -23.31
N PRO A 406 -26.89 7.95 -22.52
CA PRO A 406 -25.48 7.97 -22.88
C PRO A 406 -25.24 7.08 -24.11
N ILE A 407 -24.25 7.44 -24.91
CA ILE A 407 -23.73 6.63 -26.02
C ILE A 407 -22.29 6.26 -25.67
N ALA A 408 -21.96 4.98 -25.82
CA ALA A 408 -20.57 4.54 -25.86
C ALA A 408 -20.07 4.67 -27.30
N ASP A 409 -19.06 5.50 -27.54
CA ASP A 409 -18.50 5.62 -28.88
C ASP A 409 -17.58 4.44 -29.23
N ALA A 410 -17.09 4.39 -30.48
CA ALA A 410 -16.26 3.28 -30.95
C ALA A 410 -14.90 3.19 -30.24
N LYS A 411 -14.45 4.26 -29.55
CA LYS A 411 -13.23 4.25 -28.76
C LYS A 411 -13.48 3.79 -27.32
N GLY A 412 -14.72 3.89 -26.85
CA GLY A 412 -15.15 3.47 -25.52
C GLY A 412 -15.43 4.63 -24.56
N ASN A 413 -15.42 5.87 -25.06
CA ASN A 413 -15.86 7.04 -24.30
C ASN A 413 -17.35 6.93 -23.99
N ILE A 414 -17.79 7.47 -22.86
CA ILE A 414 -19.21 7.68 -22.57
C ILE A 414 -19.55 9.12 -22.95
N ILE A 415 -20.51 9.33 -23.83
CA ILE A 415 -20.97 10.66 -24.27
C ILE A 415 -22.46 10.80 -23.91
N LEU A 416 -22.78 11.76 -23.07
CA LEU A 416 -24.14 12.12 -22.68
C LEU A 416 -24.45 13.54 -23.16
N THR A 417 -25.22 13.66 -24.25
CA THR A 417 -25.66 14.94 -24.82
C THR A 417 -27.14 15.18 -24.56
N PHE A 418 -27.49 16.37 -24.08
CA PHE A 418 -28.88 16.78 -23.79
C PHE A 418 -29.05 18.30 -23.86
N GLY A 419 -30.28 18.78 -23.64
CA GLY A 419 -30.64 20.20 -23.80
C GLY A 419 -31.08 20.52 -25.23
N LYS A 420 -31.14 21.81 -25.55
CA LYS A 420 -31.60 22.31 -26.86
C LYS A 420 -30.87 23.61 -27.20
N GLY A 421 -30.74 23.94 -28.47
CA GLY A 421 -30.15 25.22 -28.90
C GLY A 421 -28.79 25.06 -29.60
N LYS A 422 -28.33 26.14 -30.23
CA LYS A 422 -27.14 26.14 -31.09
C LYS A 422 -25.81 26.17 -30.33
N GLN A 423 -25.77 26.83 -29.17
CA GLN A 423 -24.58 26.80 -28.33
C GLN A 423 -24.44 25.40 -27.74
N HIS A 424 -23.23 24.86 -27.79
CA HIS A 424 -22.94 23.50 -27.35
C HIS A 424 -21.72 23.52 -26.43
N ILE A 425 -21.94 23.21 -25.16
CA ILE A 425 -20.89 23.20 -24.13
C ILE A 425 -20.52 21.74 -23.84
N ALA A 426 -19.23 21.41 -23.84
CA ALA A 426 -18.76 20.09 -23.47
C ALA A 426 -17.95 20.12 -22.17
N PHE A 427 -18.21 19.17 -21.28
CA PHE A 427 -17.37 18.86 -20.12
C PHE A 427 -16.76 17.47 -20.30
N VAL A 428 -15.47 17.31 -20.03
CA VAL A 428 -14.78 16.03 -20.20
C VAL A 428 -13.95 15.70 -18.97
N ALA A 429 -14.05 14.46 -18.49
CA ALA A 429 -13.20 13.89 -17.44
C ALA A 429 -12.72 12.51 -17.92
N HIS A 430 -11.53 12.06 -17.56
CA HIS A 430 -11.00 10.78 -18.03
C HIS A 430 -11.25 9.63 -17.05
N MET A 431 -11.59 8.46 -17.60
CA MET A 431 -11.91 7.26 -16.80
C MET A 431 -10.67 6.47 -16.44
N ASP A 432 -9.59 6.60 -17.22
CA ASP A 432 -8.42 5.78 -17.02
C ASP A 432 -7.62 6.16 -15.77
N GLU A 433 -6.55 5.42 -15.53
CA GLU A 433 -5.57 5.70 -14.49
C GLU A 433 -4.22 5.19 -14.99
N VAL A 434 -3.14 5.73 -14.43
CA VAL A 434 -1.82 5.14 -14.62
C VAL A 434 -1.73 3.72 -14.02
N GLY A 435 -0.90 2.88 -14.62
CA GLY A 435 -0.61 1.55 -14.09
C GLY A 435 0.21 0.71 -15.05
N TYR A 436 -0.03 -0.60 -15.03
CA TYR A 436 0.74 -1.54 -15.83
C TYR A 436 -0.15 -2.48 -16.63
N VAL A 437 0.41 -2.97 -17.72
CA VAL A 437 -0.07 -4.14 -18.46
C VAL A 437 1.02 -5.22 -18.44
N VAL A 438 0.62 -6.49 -18.38
CA VAL A 438 1.53 -7.62 -18.53
C VAL A 438 2.07 -7.60 -19.95
N ASP A 439 3.36 -7.40 -20.10
CA ASP A 439 4.05 -7.40 -21.40
C ASP A 439 4.46 -8.82 -21.77
N THR A 440 5.14 -9.50 -20.85
CA THR A 440 5.68 -10.84 -21.07
C THR A 440 5.52 -11.70 -19.81
N ILE A 441 5.12 -12.96 -19.98
CA ILE A 441 5.11 -14.00 -18.94
C ILE A 441 6.39 -14.82 -19.08
N ARG A 442 7.26 -14.78 -18.07
CA ARG A 442 8.51 -15.54 -18.06
C ARG A 442 8.25 -17.04 -17.91
N ASN A 443 9.23 -17.86 -18.30
CA ASN A 443 9.16 -19.32 -18.14
C ASN A 443 8.97 -19.76 -16.70
N ASP A 444 9.48 -18.98 -15.74
CA ASP A 444 9.32 -19.19 -14.29
C ASP A 444 7.99 -18.62 -13.74
N GLY A 445 7.07 -18.17 -14.59
CA GLY A 445 5.75 -17.66 -14.21
C GLY A 445 5.71 -16.20 -13.76
N LYS A 446 6.87 -15.53 -13.61
CA LYS A 446 6.93 -14.10 -13.25
C LYS A 446 6.43 -13.22 -14.40
N LEU A 447 5.78 -12.12 -14.06
CA LEU A 447 5.17 -11.19 -15.02
C LEU A 447 6.10 -9.99 -15.23
N ILE A 448 6.56 -9.77 -16.46
CA ILE A 448 7.24 -8.54 -16.85
C ILE A 448 6.18 -7.55 -17.27
N LEU A 449 6.27 -6.33 -16.73
CA LEU A 449 5.26 -5.29 -16.92
C LEU A 449 5.73 -4.22 -17.89
N LYS A 450 4.77 -3.69 -18.65
CA LYS A 450 4.93 -2.44 -19.40
C LYS A 450 4.09 -1.36 -18.74
N GLN A 451 4.74 -0.23 -18.51
CA GLN A 451 4.12 0.97 -17.96
C GLN A 451 3.07 1.55 -18.92
N ARG A 452 1.93 1.97 -18.37
CA ARG A 452 0.82 2.65 -19.05
C ARG A 452 0.54 3.95 -18.32
N GLY A 453 0.74 5.08 -19.00
CA GLY A 453 0.87 6.40 -18.36
C GLY A 453 2.30 6.71 -17.94
N ASN A 454 2.54 7.93 -17.45
CA ASN A 454 3.87 8.38 -17.03
C ASN A 454 3.95 8.53 -15.51
N PHE A 455 4.88 7.85 -14.86
CA PHE A 455 5.07 7.86 -13.40
C PHE A 455 6.42 7.24 -13.01
N PHE A 456 6.86 7.46 -11.77
CA PHE A 456 8.10 6.88 -11.26
C PHE A 456 7.90 5.42 -10.84
N ASN A 457 8.42 4.47 -11.61
CA ASN A 457 8.37 3.03 -11.26
C ASN A 457 8.90 2.71 -9.85
N SER A 458 9.84 3.51 -9.34
CA SER A 458 10.44 3.31 -8.01
C SER A 458 9.44 3.39 -6.85
N VAL A 459 8.31 4.06 -7.03
CA VAL A 459 7.27 4.19 -5.97
C VAL A 459 6.47 2.89 -5.81
N TRP A 460 6.38 2.07 -6.86
CA TRP A 460 5.69 0.78 -6.84
C TRP A 460 6.59 -0.38 -6.38
N GLU A 461 7.90 -0.19 -6.48
CA GLU A 461 8.90 -1.22 -6.20
C GLU A 461 8.81 -1.72 -4.75
N ALA A 462 8.88 -3.03 -4.57
CA ALA A 462 8.86 -3.69 -3.26
C ALA A 462 7.58 -3.45 -2.43
N HIS A 463 6.42 -3.48 -3.09
CA HIS A 463 5.09 -3.32 -2.50
C HIS A 463 4.06 -4.30 -3.06
N GLU A 464 2.87 -4.34 -2.46
CA GLU A 464 1.78 -5.18 -2.90
C GLU A 464 1.29 -4.83 -4.32
N ALA A 465 0.97 -5.86 -5.09
CA ALA A 465 0.38 -5.76 -6.41
C ALA A 465 -0.93 -6.55 -6.47
N ILE A 466 -1.82 -6.13 -7.36
CA ILE A 466 -3.05 -6.83 -7.70
C ILE A 466 -3.06 -7.02 -9.21
N VAL A 467 -3.10 -8.27 -9.64
CA VAL A 467 -3.25 -8.64 -11.06
C VAL A 467 -4.73 -8.80 -11.37
N HIS A 468 -5.23 -8.03 -12.34
CA HIS A 468 -6.64 -8.01 -12.73
C HIS A 468 -6.89 -8.99 -13.88
N ALA A 469 -6.93 -10.27 -13.56
CA ALA A 469 -7.31 -11.31 -14.52
C ALA A 469 -8.80 -11.23 -14.84
N LYS A 470 -9.21 -11.77 -16.00
CA LYS A 470 -10.56 -11.60 -16.60
C LYS A 470 -11.74 -11.67 -15.63
N ASN A 471 -11.70 -12.59 -14.65
CA ASN A 471 -12.78 -12.82 -13.70
C ASN A 471 -12.32 -12.86 -12.23
N LYS A 472 -11.07 -12.48 -11.92
CA LYS A 472 -10.54 -12.50 -10.56
C LYS A 472 -9.38 -11.54 -10.36
N LYS A 473 -9.27 -11.00 -9.15
CA LYS A 473 -8.09 -10.27 -8.67
C LYS A 473 -7.13 -11.28 -8.03
N ILE A 474 -5.87 -11.28 -8.44
CA ILE A 474 -4.84 -12.18 -7.90
C ILE A 474 -3.86 -11.33 -7.08
N PRO A 475 -3.70 -11.60 -5.77
CA PRO A 475 -2.66 -10.98 -4.95
C PRO A 475 -1.27 -11.31 -5.48
N ALA A 476 -0.40 -10.30 -5.54
CA ALA A 476 0.94 -10.41 -6.07
C ALA A 476 1.87 -9.36 -5.43
N LEU A 477 3.14 -9.33 -5.84
CA LEU A 477 4.13 -8.36 -5.35
C LEU A 477 4.87 -7.73 -6.52
N PHE A 478 5.08 -6.42 -6.47
CA PHE A 478 6.13 -5.79 -7.25
C PHE A 478 7.48 -6.16 -6.66
N GLU A 479 8.31 -6.88 -7.42
CA GLU A 479 9.63 -7.29 -6.95
C GLU A 479 10.56 -6.08 -6.78
N PRO A 480 11.41 -6.04 -5.74
CA PRO A 480 12.54 -5.12 -5.73
C PRO A 480 13.48 -5.43 -6.90
N ARG A 481 14.14 -4.39 -7.41
CA ARG A 481 15.21 -4.52 -8.41
C ARG A 481 16.35 -5.37 -7.86
N SER A 482 17.05 -6.13 -8.70
CA SER A 482 18.07 -7.09 -8.26
C SER A 482 19.18 -6.49 -7.38
N ASN A 483 19.55 -5.22 -7.58
CA ASN A 483 20.57 -4.52 -6.81
C ASN A 483 20.02 -3.66 -5.65
N TYR A 484 18.78 -3.87 -5.18
CA TYR A 484 18.17 -3.04 -4.11
C TYR A 484 19.04 -2.89 -2.85
N MET A 485 19.83 -3.91 -2.51
CA MET A 485 20.75 -3.87 -1.37
C MET A 485 21.95 -2.95 -1.57
N THR A 486 22.41 -2.76 -2.81
CA THR A 486 23.67 -2.08 -3.16
C THR A 486 23.47 -0.91 -4.12
N ALA A 487 22.23 -0.56 -4.46
CA ALA A 487 21.91 0.52 -5.39
C ALA A 487 22.53 1.84 -4.94
N ILE A 488 23.00 2.64 -5.89
CA ILE A 488 23.60 3.96 -5.64
C ILE A 488 22.77 5.10 -6.25
N SER A 489 21.79 4.75 -7.08
CA SER A 489 20.91 5.68 -7.78
C SER A 489 19.44 5.40 -7.44
N ARG A 490 18.64 6.47 -7.33
CA ARG A 490 17.19 6.42 -7.08
C ARG A 490 16.48 5.58 -8.13
N ASN A 491 16.86 5.79 -9.39
CA ASN A 491 16.40 5.00 -10.52
C ASN A 491 17.54 4.14 -11.07
N ASN A 492 17.24 2.90 -11.47
CA ASN A 492 18.19 1.97 -12.09
C ASN A 492 18.13 2.00 -13.63
N GLY A 493 17.42 2.97 -14.22
CA GLY A 493 17.17 3.05 -15.67
C GLY A 493 15.87 2.35 -16.09
N ILE A 494 15.78 1.95 -17.37
CA ILE A 494 14.60 1.31 -17.97
C ILE A 494 14.64 -0.21 -17.72
N LEU A 495 14.55 -0.63 -16.45
CA LEU A 495 14.19 -2.02 -16.16
C LEU A 495 12.68 -2.11 -16.03
N ALA A 496 12.07 -2.94 -16.87
CA ALA A 496 10.66 -3.27 -16.77
C ALA A 496 10.35 -3.86 -15.38
N PRO A 497 9.36 -3.34 -14.64
CA PRO A 497 8.96 -3.92 -13.36
C PRO A 497 8.57 -5.39 -13.50
N ILE A 498 8.87 -6.17 -12.47
CA ILE A 498 8.55 -7.60 -12.42
C ILE A 498 7.55 -7.82 -11.30
N VAL A 499 6.56 -8.66 -11.54
CA VAL A 499 5.58 -9.08 -10.55
C VAL A 499 5.64 -10.57 -10.28
N PHE A 500 5.70 -10.91 -8.99
CA PHE A 500 5.58 -12.27 -8.48
C PHE A 500 4.14 -12.51 -8.01
N ALA A 501 3.42 -13.41 -8.69
CA ALA A 501 2.04 -13.78 -8.38
C ALA A 501 1.91 -15.24 -7.89
N GLY A 502 3.02 -15.89 -7.52
CA GLY A 502 3.03 -17.28 -7.05
C GLY A 502 3.00 -18.35 -8.15
N PHE A 503 3.10 -17.96 -9.42
CA PHE A 503 3.22 -18.93 -10.51
C PHE A 503 4.63 -19.52 -10.57
N THR A 504 4.71 -20.81 -10.88
CA THR A 504 5.94 -21.59 -11.06
C THR A 504 6.27 -21.84 -12.53
N SER A 505 5.35 -21.53 -13.44
CA SER A 505 5.57 -21.64 -14.88
C SER A 505 4.73 -20.65 -15.68
N ARG A 506 5.17 -20.39 -16.92
CA ARG A 506 4.38 -19.64 -17.91
C ARG A 506 2.98 -20.22 -18.09
N GLN A 507 2.87 -21.55 -18.18
CA GLN A 507 1.58 -22.21 -18.39
C GLN A 507 0.62 -21.97 -17.24
N GLN A 508 1.09 -22.03 -15.99
CA GLN A 508 0.26 -21.77 -14.82
C GLN A 508 -0.30 -20.34 -14.80
N ALA A 509 0.48 -19.36 -15.23
CA ALA A 509 0.01 -17.98 -15.37
C ALA A 509 -1.07 -17.86 -16.46
N LEU A 510 -0.88 -18.50 -17.62
CA LEU A 510 -1.88 -18.54 -18.70
C LEU A 510 -3.18 -19.21 -18.23
N ASP A 511 -3.07 -20.34 -17.53
CA ASP A 511 -4.21 -21.08 -16.96
C ASP A 511 -4.95 -20.26 -15.89
N ALA A 512 -4.25 -19.38 -15.18
CA ALA A 512 -4.85 -18.43 -14.25
C ALA A 512 -5.60 -17.28 -14.95
N GLY A 513 -5.57 -17.22 -16.28
CA GLY A 513 -6.25 -16.21 -17.10
C GLY A 513 -5.43 -14.95 -17.33
N ILE A 514 -4.10 -15.01 -17.17
CA ILE A 514 -3.19 -13.91 -17.48
C ILE A 514 -2.93 -13.89 -18.98
N LEU A 515 -3.14 -12.73 -19.59
CA LEU A 515 -2.99 -12.48 -21.01
C LEU A 515 -1.98 -11.34 -21.23
N GLU A 516 -0.94 -11.62 -22.00
CA GLU A 516 0.04 -10.63 -22.44
C GLU A 516 -0.64 -9.55 -23.30
N GLY A 517 -0.31 -8.29 -23.07
CA GLY A 517 -0.90 -7.12 -23.74
C GLY A 517 -2.29 -6.71 -23.25
N GLU A 518 -2.97 -7.53 -22.43
CA GLU A 518 -4.35 -7.27 -21.97
C GLU A 518 -4.48 -7.20 -20.45
N THR A 519 -3.82 -8.10 -19.70
CA THR A 519 -4.00 -8.16 -18.26
C THR A 519 -3.30 -7.00 -17.57
N THR A 520 -4.05 -6.26 -16.75
CA THR A 520 -3.53 -5.08 -16.06
C THR A 520 -3.08 -5.40 -14.63
N VAL A 521 -2.14 -4.61 -14.12
CA VAL A 521 -1.63 -4.71 -12.76
C VAL A 521 -1.61 -3.34 -12.12
N THR A 522 -2.10 -3.24 -10.88
CA THR A 522 -2.07 -2.02 -10.07
C THR A 522 -1.60 -2.36 -8.65
N MET A 523 -1.30 -1.35 -7.84
CA MET A 523 -1.27 -1.51 -6.39
C MET A 523 -2.68 -1.70 -5.83
N GLN A 524 -2.76 -2.22 -4.60
CA GLN A 524 -4.03 -2.27 -3.87
C GLN A 524 -4.44 -0.86 -3.44
N LYS A 525 -5.56 -0.38 -4.00
CA LYS A 525 -6.13 0.93 -3.69
C LYS A 525 -7.08 0.84 -2.49
N GLN A 526 -6.85 1.71 -1.52
CA GLN A 526 -7.74 1.97 -0.40
C GLN A 526 -7.73 3.47 -0.16
N MET A 527 -8.92 4.08 -0.15
CA MET A 527 -9.04 5.50 0.20
C MET A 527 -9.02 5.64 1.73
N ILE A 528 -8.25 6.60 2.23
CA ILE A 528 -8.14 6.89 3.66
C ILE A 528 -8.44 8.37 3.89
N ARG A 529 -9.37 8.67 4.80
CA ARG A 529 -9.61 10.04 5.26
C ARG A 529 -8.48 10.48 6.20
N LEU A 530 -7.72 11.47 5.77
CA LEU A 530 -6.60 12.04 6.51
C LEU A 530 -7.09 13.10 7.51
N SER A 531 -8.09 13.87 7.12
CA SER A 531 -8.75 14.88 7.96
C SER A 531 -10.22 15.03 7.56
N GLU A 532 -10.90 16.01 8.15
CA GLU A 532 -12.30 16.32 7.85
C GLU A 532 -12.53 16.53 6.35
N ASN A 533 -11.58 17.16 5.63
CA ASN A 533 -11.77 17.45 4.21
C ASN A 533 -10.81 16.69 3.29
N LYS A 534 -9.68 16.18 3.80
CA LYS A 534 -8.65 15.56 2.95
C LYS A 534 -8.70 14.05 2.98
N ALA A 535 -8.47 13.45 1.82
CA ALA A 535 -8.33 12.01 1.65
C ALA A 535 -7.07 11.69 0.84
N THR A 536 -6.56 10.47 1.01
CA THR A 536 -5.50 9.92 0.17
C THR A 536 -5.93 8.61 -0.50
N ALA A 537 -5.54 8.45 -1.76
CA ALA A 537 -5.62 7.21 -2.53
C ALA A 537 -4.78 7.35 -3.81
N GLY A 538 -4.53 6.24 -4.52
CA GLY A 538 -4.13 6.31 -5.92
C GLY A 538 -5.35 6.58 -6.83
N SER A 539 -5.10 7.21 -7.97
CA SER A 539 -6.11 7.50 -9.01
C SER A 539 -7.16 8.54 -8.61
N PHE A 540 -6.80 9.60 -7.87
CA PHE A 540 -7.72 10.76 -7.84
C PHE A 540 -7.74 11.45 -9.20
N ASP A 541 -6.61 11.46 -9.88
CA ASP A 541 -6.48 11.68 -11.32
C ASP A 541 -7.04 10.47 -12.10
N ASP A 542 -8.16 10.57 -12.83
CA ASP A 542 -9.19 11.63 -12.80
C ASP A 542 -10.55 11.09 -12.31
N ARG A 543 -10.52 10.22 -11.30
CA ARG A 543 -11.74 9.72 -10.67
C ARG A 543 -12.51 10.83 -9.96
N VAL A 544 -11.83 11.86 -9.48
CA VAL A 544 -12.49 13.03 -8.86
C VAL A 544 -13.20 13.88 -9.92
N GLY A 545 -12.63 14.09 -11.12
CA GLY A 545 -13.35 14.76 -12.21
C GLY A 545 -14.53 13.94 -12.71
N CYS A 546 -14.37 12.62 -12.85
CA CYS A 546 -15.46 11.71 -13.17
C CYS A 546 -16.64 11.84 -12.19
N VAL A 547 -16.37 11.86 -10.88
CA VAL A 547 -17.41 12.05 -9.85
C VAL A 547 -17.96 13.47 -9.88
N SER A 548 -17.13 14.48 -10.12
CA SER A 548 -17.57 15.88 -10.21
C SER A 548 -18.60 16.07 -11.32
N LEU A 549 -18.40 15.41 -12.48
CA LEU A 549 -19.36 15.36 -13.57
C LEU A 549 -20.69 14.68 -13.15
N LEU A 550 -20.62 13.54 -12.47
CA LEU A 550 -21.82 12.83 -11.97
C LEU A 550 -22.61 13.69 -10.97
N LEU A 551 -21.94 14.38 -10.06
CA LEU A 551 -22.57 15.28 -9.09
C LEU A 551 -23.17 16.51 -9.76
N ALA A 552 -22.50 17.08 -10.76
CA ALA A 552 -23.01 18.23 -11.50
C ALA A 552 -24.33 17.93 -12.23
N LEU A 553 -24.54 16.68 -12.67
CA LEU A 553 -25.78 16.23 -13.32
C LEU A 553 -27.01 16.21 -12.42
N LYS A 554 -26.84 16.26 -11.09
CA LYS A 554 -27.97 16.15 -10.16
C LYS A 554 -28.96 17.28 -10.32
N ASN A 555 -30.25 16.93 -10.29
CA ASN A 555 -31.37 17.87 -10.39
C ASN A 555 -31.36 18.76 -11.66
N ILE A 556 -30.59 18.39 -12.68
CA ILE A 556 -30.71 19.03 -14.00
C ILE A 556 -32.03 18.59 -14.63
N LYS A 557 -32.74 19.55 -15.23
CA LYS A 557 -33.89 19.32 -16.08
C LYS A 557 -33.50 19.65 -17.53
N PRO A 558 -33.22 18.64 -18.37
CA PRO A 558 -32.70 18.87 -19.72
C PRO A 558 -33.54 19.85 -20.56
N ASP A 559 -34.86 19.78 -20.46
CA ASP A 559 -35.78 20.57 -21.29
C ASP A 559 -35.79 22.08 -20.97
N GLU A 560 -35.28 22.46 -19.78
CA GLU A 560 -35.22 23.86 -19.31
C GLU A 560 -33.92 24.57 -19.71
N LEU A 561 -32.94 23.84 -20.25
CA LEU A 561 -31.66 24.39 -20.69
C LEU A 561 -31.78 25.03 -22.08
N PRO A 562 -31.30 26.27 -22.29
CA PRO A 562 -31.37 26.95 -23.58
C PRO A 562 -30.20 26.60 -24.52
N PHE A 563 -29.28 25.74 -24.05
CA PHE A 563 -28.09 25.28 -24.79
C PHE A 563 -28.02 23.75 -24.81
N THR A 564 -27.24 23.22 -25.74
CA THR A 564 -26.85 21.81 -25.78
C THR A 564 -25.67 21.60 -24.84
N ILE A 565 -25.71 20.56 -24.02
CA ILE A 565 -24.63 20.20 -23.09
C ILE A 565 -24.22 18.77 -23.33
N THR A 566 -22.91 18.55 -23.40
CA THR A 566 -22.31 17.22 -23.45
C THR A 566 -21.47 16.99 -22.20
N PHE A 567 -21.77 15.92 -21.48
CA PHE A 567 -20.89 15.35 -20.48
C PHE A 567 -20.18 14.15 -21.12
N MET A 568 -18.86 14.14 -21.05
CA MET A 568 -18.03 13.09 -21.61
C MET A 568 -17.14 12.47 -20.53
N TRP A 569 -17.11 11.15 -20.49
CA TRP A 569 -16.10 10.40 -19.76
C TRP A 569 -15.20 9.70 -20.77
N SER A 570 -13.99 10.21 -20.94
CA SER A 570 -13.06 9.77 -21.96
C SER A 570 -12.27 8.52 -21.54
N VAL A 571 -11.60 7.89 -22.49
CA VAL A 571 -10.64 6.81 -22.26
C VAL A 571 -9.25 7.21 -22.74
N GLU A 572 -8.23 6.57 -22.20
CA GLU A 572 -6.84 6.67 -22.66
C GLU A 572 -6.29 8.12 -22.70
N GLU A 573 -6.61 8.95 -21.69
CA GLU A 573 -5.99 10.28 -21.51
C GLU A 573 -4.50 10.13 -21.25
N GLU A 574 -4.15 9.25 -20.31
CA GLU A 574 -2.81 9.10 -19.71
C GLU A 574 -1.74 8.65 -20.70
N ILE A 575 -2.16 8.15 -21.85
CA ILE A 575 -1.30 7.65 -22.93
C ILE A 575 -1.38 8.52 -24.20
N GLY A 576 -1.98 9.71 -24.13
CA GLY A 576 -1.98 10.70 -25.19
C GLY A 576 -3.37 11.14 -25.68
N LEU A 577 -4.35 11.29 -24.79
CA LEU A 577 -5.66 11.90 -25.08
C LEU A 577 -6.45 11.17 -26.18
N ALA A 578 -6.31 9.85 -26.29
CA ALA A 578 -6.81 9.12 -27.45
C ALA A 578 -8.35 9.12 -27.51
N GLY A 579 -9.02 9.01 -26.37
CA GLY A 579 -10.47 9.12 -26.24
C GLY A 579 -10.99 10.49 -26.66
N ALA A 580 -10.49 11.57 -26.06
CA ALA A 580 -10.92 12.92 -26.44
C ALA A 580 -10.56 13.28 -27.88
N THR A 581 -9.42 12.82 -28.41
CA THR A 581 -9.07 12.99 -29.83
C THR A 581 -10.11 12.35 -30.76
N PHE A 582 -10.60 11.17 -30.41
CA PHE A 582 -11.67 10.52 -31.16
C PHE A 582 -12.99 11.30 -31.05
N ALA A 583 -13.36 11.74 -29.85
CA ALA A 583 -14.60 12.48 -29.62
C ALA A 583 -14.59 13.85 -30.31
N ALA A 584 -13.51 14.62 -30.20
CA ALA A 584 -13.36 15.94 -30.80
C ALA A 584 -13.53 15.92 -32.32
N LYS A 585 -13.10 14.84 -32.99
CA LYS A 585 -13.32 14.65 -34.43
C LYS A 585 -14.80 14.57 -34.80
N ASN A 586 -15.63 14.04 -33.89
CA ASN A 586 -17.06 13.79 -34.11
C ASN A 586 -17.96 14.87 -33.47
N LEU A 587 -17.44 15.69 -32.55
CA LEU A 587 -18.16 16.73 -31.81
C LEU A 587 -17.72 18.15 -32.20
N GLN A 588 -17.56 18.41 -33.51
CA GLN A 588 -17.05 19.70 -34.02
C GLN A 588 -18.05 20.87 -33.87
N ASN A 589 -19.30 20.59 -33.49
CA ASN A 589 -20.29 21.63 -33.22
C ASN A 589 -20.23 22.18 -31.79
N VAL A 590 -19.31 21.68 -30.95
CA VAL A 590 -19.06 22.22 -29.61
C VAL A 590 -18.50 23.64 -29.72
N SER A 591 -19.10 24.58 -29.00
CA SER A 591 -18.68 25.99 -28.94
C SER A 591 -17.53 26.22 -27.97
N ILE A 592 -17.47 25.42 -26.90
CA ILE A 592 -16.42 25.49 -25.87
C ILE A 592 -16.32 24.16 -25.13
N VAL A 593 -15.11 23.76 -24.76
CA VAL A 593 -14.86 22.58 -23.92
C VAL A 593 -14.25 22.99 -22.58
N TYR A 594 -14.74 22.37 -21.51
CA TYR A 594 -14.24 22.48 -20.15
C TYR A 594 -13.72 21.11 -19.71
N PRO A 595 -12.43 20.79 -19.95
CA PRO A 595 -11.86 19.59 -19.36
C PRO A 595 -11.79 19.73 -17.84
N ILE A 596 -12.19 18.67 -17.17
CA ILE A 596 -12.19 18.48 -15.73
C ILE A 596 -11.07 17.52 -15.43
N ASP A 597 -10.07 17.99 -14.71
CA ASP A 597 -8.84 17.22 -14.47
C ASP A 597 -8.17 17.72 -13.17
N THR A 598 -7.29 16.94 -12.57
CA THR A 598 -6.51 17.35 -11.40
C THR A 598 -5.72 18.60 -11.74
N TYR A 599 -5.51 19.55 -10.84
CA TYR A 599 -4.43 20.55 -10.95
C TYR A 599 -3.27 20.05 -10.09
N VAL A 600 -2.21 19.54 -10.72
CA VAL A 600 -1.01 19.11 -9.99
C VAL A 600 -0.47 20.32 -9.25
N SER A 601 -0.54 20.30 -7.93
CA SER A 601 -0.14 21.41 -7.08
C SER A 601 1.27 21.18 -6.56
N SER A 602 2.08 22.24 -6.55
CA SER A 602 3.37 22.27 -5.83
C SER A 602 3.19 22.52 -4.33
N ASP A 603 1.97 22.41 -3.79
CA ASP A 603 1.62 22.60 -2.39
C ASP A 603 2.12 21.49 -1.46
N ASP A 604 3.42 21.15 -1.52
CA ASP A 604 4.10 20.25 -0.58
C ASP A 604 5.51 20.76 -0.22
N PRO A 605 6.21 20.21 0.78
CA PRO A 605 7.52 20.72 1.21
C PRO A 605 8.68 20.36 0.26
N ILE A 606 8.46 19.51 -0.75
CA ILE A 606 9.48 19.03 -1.68
C ILE A 606 9.53 19.93 -2.92
N GLU A 607 8.37 20.32 -3.45
CA GLU A 607 8.29 21.07 -4.71
C GLU A 607 8.56 22.57 -4.54
N PRO A 608 9.28 23.20 -5.48
CA PRO A 608 9.41 24.65 -5.54
C PRO A 608 8.05 25.35 -5.74
N LYS A 609 7.75 26.34 -4.89
CA LYS A 609 6.50 27.11 -4.95
C LYS A 609 6.43 28.15 -6.08
N ILE A 610 7.48 28.25 -6.91
CA ILE A 610 7.58 29.26 -7.98
C ILE A 610 6.65 28.96 -9.17
N TYR A 611 6.18 27.73 -9.30
CA TYR A 611 5.20 27.28 -10.31
C TYR A 611 4.13 26.44 -9.63
N ALA A 612 2.97 26.31 -10.27
CA ALA A 612 1.89 25.41 -9.86
C ALA A 612 1.43 25.49 -8.38
N ASN A 613 1.63 26.62 -7.70
CA ASN A 613 1.28 26.75 -6.29
C ASN A 613 -0.19 27.17 -6.11
N CYS A 614 -1.10 26.19 -6.20
CA CYS A 614 -2.50 26.34 -5.80
C CYS A 614 -2.76 25.44 -4.58
N PRO A 615 -2.72 25.96 -3.35
CA PRO A 615 -2.89 25.15 -2.15
C PRO A 615 -4.24 24.44 -2.06
N LEU A 616 -4.25 23.27 -1.42
CA LEU A 616 -5.46 22.50 -1.15
C LEU A 616 -6.35 23.20 -0.10
N GLY A 617 -7.67 23.15 -0.30
CA GLY A 617 -8.70 23.77 0.54
C GLY A 617 -9.06 25.21 0.15
N ASN A 618 -8.45 25.76 -0.91
CA ASN A 618 -8.64 27.13 -1.37
C ASN A 618 -9.58 27.25 -2.58
N GLY A 619 -10.28 26.19 -2.94
CA GLY A 619 -11.31 26.16 -3.98
C GLY A 619 -10.85 25.52 -5.30
N ALA A 620 -11.78 25.49 -6.26
CA ALA A 620 -11.52 25.01 -7.62
C ALA A 620 -10.41 25.82 -8.30
N VAL A 621 -9.81 25.29 -9.35
CA VAL A 621 -8.70 25.93 -10.06
C VAL A 621 -9.02 26.05 -11.54
N ILE A 622 -8.75 27.21 -12.15
CA ILE A 622 -8.64 27.31 -13.60
C ILE A 622 -7.19 27.03 -14.00
N ARG A 623 -6.92 25.99 -14.82
CA ARG A 623 -5.59 25.81 -15.42
C ARG A 623 -5.47 26.83 -16.56
N VAL A 624 -4.99 28.03 -16.25
CA VAL A 624 -4.91 29.15 -17.22
C VAL A 624 -3.85 28.90 -18.27
N LEU A 625 -2.73 28.31 -17.85
CA LEU A 625 -1.65 27.90 -18.72
C LEU A 625 -1.27 26.45 -18.39
N GLU A 626 -1.31 25.59 -19.38
CA GLU A 626 -0.76 24.24 -19.35
C GLU A 626 0.24 24.09 -20.50
N SER A 627 0.89 22.94 -20.66
CA SER A 627 1.99 22.77 -21.61
C SER A 627 1.63 23.14 -23.06
N ILE A 628 0.36 23.01 -23.46
CA ILE A 628 -0.09 23.28 -24.84
C ILE A 628 -1.41 24.04 -24.98
N ASN A 629 -1.94 24.65 -23.90
CA ASN A 629 -3.13 25.50 -23.95
C ASN A 629 -2.95 26.75 -23.07
N PHE A 630 -3.52 27.87 -23.54
CA PHE A 630 -3.57 29.13 -22.79
C PHE A 630 -4.98 29.71 -22.89
N VAL A 631 -5.69 29.71 -21.77
CA VAL A 631 -7.05 30.25 -21.65
C VAL A 631 -7.08 31.75 -21.99
N SER A 632 -8.03 32.14 -22.84
CA SER A 632 -8.22 33.54 -23.23
C SER A 632 -8.58 34.42 -22.03
N LYS A 633 -8.18 35.70 -22.06
CA LYS A 633 -8.52 36.67 -21.00
C LYS A 633 -10.04 36.82 -20.81
N GLU A 634 -10.82 36.68 -21.87
CA GLU A 634 -12.28 36.75 -21.81
C GLU A 634 -12.85 35.56 -21.05
N ASN A 635 -12.45 34.33 -21.40
CA ASN A 635 -12.92 33.12 -20.74
C ASN A 635 -12.48 33.07 -19.27
N LEU A 636 -11.25 33.49 -18.97
CA LEU A 636 -10.77 33.60 -17.58
C LEU A 636 -11.65 34.57 -16.77
N LYS A 637 -11.88 35.78 -17.27
CA LYS A 637 -12.71 36.79 -16.59
C LYS A 637 -14.15 36.33 -16.43
N TYR A 638 -14.69 35.63 -17.43
CA TYR A 638 -16.03 35.06 -17.37
C TYR A 638 -16.16 34.08 -16.21
N VAL A 639 -15.29 33.06 -16.14
CA VAL A 639 -15.34 32.06 -15.07
C VAL A 639 -15.10 32.69 -13.70
N GLN A 640 -14.17 33.65 -13.59
CA GLN A 640 -13.94 34.41 -12.34
C GLN A 640 -15.17 35.20 -11.89
N SER A 641 -15.82 35.91 -12.82
CA SER A 641 -17.02 36.70 -12.52
C SER A 641 -18.19 35.81 -12.12
N LEU A 642 -18.33 34.66 -12.80
CA LEU A 642 -19.36 33.68 -12.50
C LEU A 642 -19.14 33.03 -11.12
N ALA A 643 -17.91 32.67 -10.78
CA ALA A 643 -17.56 32.16 -9.46
C ALA A 643 -17.86 33.20 -8.37
N ALA A 644 -17.46 34.46 -8.57
CA ALA A 644 -17.74 35.56 -7.64
C ALA A 644 -19.25 35.78 -7.45
N LYS A 645 -20.04 35.80 -8.53
CA LYS A 645 -21.52 35.93 -8.49
C LYS A 645 -22.18 34.82 -7.67
N ASN A 646 -21.58 33.63 -7.64
CA ASN A 646 -22.12 32.45 -6.96
C ASN A 646 -21.41 32.13 -5.62
N ASN A 647 -20.51 33.00 -5.13
CA ASN A 647 -19.71 32.77 -3.92
C ASN A 647 -18.90 31.46 -3.93
N ILE A 648 -18.36 31.09 -5.09
CA ILE A 648 -17.54 29.89 -5.28
C ILE A 648 -16.07 30.25 -5.09
N LYS A 649 -15.36 29.52 -4.23
CA LYS A 649 -13.91 29.71 -4.06
C LYS A 649 -13.18 29.22 -5.31
N LEU A 650 -12.32 30.07 -5.85
CA LEU A 650 -11.65 29.84 -7.11
C LEU A 650 -10.22 30.38 -7.06
N GLN A 651 -9.29 29.54 -7.50
CA GLN A 651 -7.89 29.85 -7.78
C GLN A 651 -7.66 29.78 -9.28
N TYR A 652 -6.51 30.23 -9.73
CA TYR A 652 -6.08 30.06 -11.11
C TYR A 652 -4.55 30.07 -11.17
N GLY A 653 -3.99 29.33 -12.12
CA GLY A 653 -2.53 29.24 -12.21
C GLY A 653 -2.06 28.50 -13.44
N MET A 654 -0.75 28.31 -13.51
CA MET A 654 -0.10 27.48 -14.52
C MET A 654 0.32 26.14 -13.93
N THR A 655 0.24 25.06 -14.68
CA THR A 655 0.77 23.74 -14.26
C THR A 655 1.37 23.00 -15.45
N ALA A 656 2.08 21.90 -15.18
CA ALA A 656 2.63 21.02 -16.19
C ALA A 656 1.60 19.97 -16.61
N GLY A 657 1.81 19.40 -17.80
CA GLY A 657 0.95 18.36 -18.35
C GLY A 657 -0.09 18.92 -19.31
N GLY A 658 -1.06 18.07 -19.66
CA GLY A 658 -2.18 18.44 -20.50
C GLY A 658 -3.52 18.01 -19.94
N THR A 659 -4.55 18.19 -20.76
CA THR A 659 -5.92 17.73 -20.48
C THR A 659 -6.59 17.35 -21.80
N ASP A 660 -7.67 16.59 -21.71
CA ASP A 660 -8.50 16.19 -22.86
C ASP A 660 -9.00 17.35 -23.73
N GLY A 661 -9.14 18.56 -23.17
CA GLY A 661 -9.60 19.72 -23.95
C GLY A 661 -8.64 20.10 -25.08
N GLN A 662 -7.38 19.68 -25.01
CA GLN A 662 -6.38 19.90 -26.04
C GLN A 662 -6.77 19.28 -27.39
N ALA A 663 -7.48 18.15 -27.37
CA ALA A 663 -7.96 17.48 -28.56
C ALA A 663 -8.90 18.35 -29.42
N PHE A 664 -9.55 19.34 -28.80
CA PHE A 664 -10.56 20.19 -29.42
C PHE A 664 -9.97 21.46 -30.07
N LEU A 665 -8.80 21.91 -29.62
CA LEU A 665 -8.16 23.17 -30.10
C LEU A 665 -7.96 23.18 -31.62
N LYS A 666 -7.60 22.04 -32.22
CA LYS A 666 -7.40 21.92 -33.68
C LYS A 666 -8.66 22.11 -34.52
N TYR A 667 -9.83 22.14 -33.90
CA TYR A 667 -11.13 22.37 -34.52
C TYR A 667 -11.69 23.77 -34.23
N ASP A 668 -10.85 24.70 -33.77
CA ASP A 668 -11.25 26.07 -33.39
C ASP A 668 -12.25 26.11 -32.22
N ILE A 669 -12.15 25.13 -31.31
CA ILE A 669 -12.99 25.01 -30.13
C ILE A 669 -12.13 25.40 -28.92
N PRO A 670 -12.40 26.53 -28.25
CA PRO A 670 -11.66 26.96 -27.08
C PRO A 670 -11.74 25.93 -25.94
N SER A 671 -10.62 25.69 -25.27
CA SER A 671 -10.52 24.84 -24.09
C SER A 671 -10.28 25.68 -22.83
N VAL A 672 -11.11 25.48 -21.80
CA VAL A 672 -11.01 26.16 -20.49
C VAL A 672 -10.96 25.12 -19.39
N PRO A 673 -9.76 24.61 -19.03
CA PRO A 673 -9.63 23.58 -18.02
C PRO A 673 -10.06 24.06 -16.63
N LEU A 674 -10.95 23.30 -16.00
CA LEU A 674 -11.40 23.47 -14.62
C LEU A 674 -10.93 22.29 -13.78
N SER A 675 -10.44 22.55 -12.59
CA SER A 675 -9.71 21.56 -11.82
C SER A 675 -9.96 21.69 -10.32
N TRP A 676 -9.43 20.75 -9.56
CA TRP A 676 -9.19 20.84 -8.12
C TRP A 676 -7.69 20.62 -7.87
N PRO A 677 -7.07 21.25 -6.86
CA PRO A 677 -5.66 21.04 -6.60
C PRO A 677 -5.43 19.65 -5.98
N GLY A 678 -4.44 18.93 -6.48
CA GLY A 678 -4.03 17.62 -5.97
C GLY A 678 -2.53 17.58 -5.67
N ARG A 679 -2.15 16.86 -4.61
CA ARG A 679 -0.73 16.58 -4.29
C ARG A 679 -0.37 15.19 -4.79
N TYR A 680 0.91 15.02 -5.16
CA TYR A 680 1.52 13.72 -5.42
C TYR A 680 0.88 12.95 -6.59
N SER A 681 0.37 13.66 -7.60
CA SER A 681 -0.26 13.07 -8.79
C SER A 681 0.59 11.98 -9.44
N HIS A 682 -0.09 10.95 -9.95
CA HIS A 682 0.49 9.73 -10.54
C HIS A 682 1.34 8.94 -9.54
N THR A 683 0.83 8.82 -8.32
CA THR A 683 1.43 7.99 -7.27
C THR A 683 0.33 7.19 -6.55
N PRO A 684 0.68 6.18 -5.74
CA PRO A 684 -0.29 5.42 -4.96
C PRO A 684 -0.95 6.23 -3.83
N ILE A 685 -0.50 7.46 -3.58
CA ILE A 685 -0.86 8.25 -2.39
C ILE A 685 -1.26 9.70 -2.70
N GLU A 686 -1.88 9.94 -3.85
CA GLU A 686 -2.43 11.26 -4.18
C GLU A 686 -3.30 11.79 -3.03
N ILE A 687 -3.30 13.12 -2.84
CA ILE A 687 -4.16 13.78 -1.84
C ILE A 687 -5.09 14.76 -2.54
N MET A 688 -6.37 14.68 -2.19
CA MET A 688 -7.42 15.63 -2.57
C MET A 688 -8.02 16.31 -1.34
N ASP A 689 -8.73 17.43 -1.55
CA ASP A 689 -9.60 18.07 -0.56
C ASP A 689 -11.04 18.11 -1.09
N PHE A 690 -11.99 17.53 -0.36
CA PHE A 690 -13.40 17.48 -0.75
C PHE A 690 -14.04 18.87 -0.86
N SER A 691 -13.55 19.87 -0.12
CA SER A 691 -14.06 21.24 -0.25
C SER A 691 -13.71 21.85 -1.60
N ASP A 692 -12.55 21.52 -2.18
CA ASP A 692 -12.15 21.98 -3.52
C ASP A 692 -12.97 21.28 -4.60
N MET A 693 -13.15 19.96 -4.48
CA MET A 693 -14.02 19.19 -5.36
C MET A 693 -15.46 19.73 -5.34
N ASN A 694 -16.00 20.05 -4.17
CA ASN A 694 -17.34 20.65 -4.07
C ASN A 694 -17.41 22.02 -4.76
N ASN A 695 -16.40 22.89 -4.61
CA ASN A 695 -16.33 24.16 -5.34
C ASN A 695 -16.28 23.94 -6.86
N LEU A 696 -15.59 22.90 -7.34
CA LEU A 696 -15.54 22.53 -8.75
C LEU A 696 -16.91 22.08 -9.27
N VAL A 697 -17.63 21.24 -8.52
CA VAL A 697 -19.01 20.83 -8.85
C VAL A 697 -19.92 22.05 -8.93
N LEU A 698 -19.84 22.96 -7.96
CA LEU A 698 -20.61 24.21 -7.95
C LEU A 698 -20.27 25.09 -9.17
N LEU A 699 -19.00 25.15 -9.57
CA LEU A 699 -18.57 25.92 -10.74
C LEU A 699 -19.10 25.35 -12.05
N ILE A 700 -19.00 24.03 -12.24
CA ILE A 700 -19.57 23.33 -13.40
C ILE A 700 -21.08 23.63 -13.49
N ARG A 701 -21.79 23.54 -12.36
CA ARG A 701 -23.23 23.84 -12.31
C ARG A 701 -23.53 25.30 -12.60
N ALA A 702 -22.73 26.24 -12.07
CA ALA A 702 -22.88 27.66 -12.37
C ALA A 702 -22.76 27.93 -13.88
N ILE A 703 -21.83 27.27 -14.57
CA ILE A 703 -21.67 27.39 -16.03
C ILE A 703 -22.90 26.82 -16.77
N ILE A 704 -23.43 25.68 -16.32
CA ILE A 704 -24.61 25.04 -16.91
C ILE A 704 -25.87 25.92 -16.78
N PHE A 705 -26.03 26.60 -15.64
CA PHE A 705 -27.22 27.40 -15.36
C PHE A 705 -27.09 28.87 -15.76
N ASP A 706 -25.92 29.32 -16.22
CA ASP A 706 -25.77 30.68 -16.73
C ASP A 706 -26.36 30.81 -18.14
N LYS A 707 -27.62 31.28 -18.20
CA LYS A 707 -28.36 31.49 -19.45
C LYS A 707 -27.96 32.78 -20.17
N GLU A 708 -27.15 33.64 -19.55
CA GLU A 708 -26.77 34.94 -20.09
C GLU A 708 -25.52 34.86 -20.99
N LYS A 709 -24.66 33.85 -20.79
CA LYS A 709 -23.46 33.68 -21.61
C LYS A 709 -23.82 33.27 -23.04
N THR A 710 -23.21 33.97 -23.99
CA THR A 710 -23.18 33.58 -25.39
C THR A 710 -21.75 33.26 -25.81
N TYR A 711 -21.56 32.10 -26.43
CA TYR A 711 -20.30 31.64 -27.03
C TYR A 711 -20.29 31.88 -28.54
#